data_AF-V5ETT3-F1
#
_entry.id   AF-V5ETT3-F1
#
_cell.length_a   1.000
_cell.length_b   1.000
_cell.length_c   1.000
_cell.angle_alpha   90.00
_cell.angle_beta   90.00
_cell.angle_gamma   90.00
#
_symmetry.space_group_name_H-M   'P 1'
#
loop_
_entity.id
_entity.type
_entity.pdbx_description
1 polymer ?
#
loop_
_entity_poly.entity_id
_entity_poly.type
_entity_poly.pdbx_seq_one_letter_code
_entity_poly.pdbx_strand_id
1 'polypeptide(L)'
;MLVLGRVPMIAVAVAIVTQARATLVHRASSRARQDVPGIAQSCSDLPDSLEELLLEGLGSDGVPLEISDTYAFHYPAGSNPTAEKLYSVIPETSFGPKDDKAGAMSVSAGFGKKAVIADDGYGEESRAPYSQSGGLPSFCRIGGMVSTSEHSRAHFEVWLPLPDTNEEDETTDDTVQAESYSSDQQSEAQALKANFKRAPTSGWTKRLVFVVGGGLSGASAFSEMKQTMARYRVAVASTNGGHFSAFAGTKWLPDNPEGWLHRAIHLSTMVAKLAVSIFFYGVPPSTKGKNNVVPESKLHVFYSYIKGCSTGGRAAMAEAQRYPLDCDGVLAGSPAIEFNKLKAYQVHVNTFLANNKSEGHFPPSAYPMIHKAVLQACDASDGVVDGIVSDPRSCKPDFAKLIGCTGKGTAPSSDSVETAPESLIKHAKRFKHIMLPRQVSPQPASDPSAPLEVPGGGASSSKDSAPPNPSAPTCLTDPQLQTLSSIYTDYTISTRLIREAVLPGSEMGWTISNAIVGKIGASPSAWFHYQVLNSTSDLFIFDAGTAITPTIIDAGERLDAGQTITFIPDLSRFFDAGGKLMHYHGLADPLVPPLVSPRYFERVHAVVGEKASESYKLYMIPGMLHCRGGAGCWNFGGAGQIEPGARPLRADAKHDMLLALMEWVEKGRVPNEMVGTAYRSEDGGAPKRSDDKTPFGNGVRLTRPLCAYPMQARLRRGGRRDTSDASAFECS
;
A
#
# COMPACT_ATOMS: atom_id res chain seq x y z
N MET A 1 15.34 -54.46 -58.73
CA MET A 1 15.84 -55.74 -59.28
C MET A 1 17.18 -56.01 -58.62
N LEU A 2 17.32 -57.14 -57.90
CA LEU A 2 18.55 -57.61 -57.23
C LEU A 2 19.18 -56.69 -56.15
N VAL A 3 20.09 -57.28 -55.35
CA VAL A 3 20.68 -56.79 -54.08
C VAL A 3 22.14 -57.31 -54.00
N LEU A 4 22.93 -56.81 -53.02
CA LEU A 4 24.29 -57.22 -52.57
C LEU A 4 25.48 -56.51 -53.26
N GLY A 5 26.58 -56.11 -52.59
CA GLY A 5 26.79 -55.93 -51.13
C GLY A 5 28.26 -55.99 -50.63
N ARG A 6 28.67 -54.98 -49.80
CA ARG A 6 29.88 -54.90 -48.90
C ARG A 6 31.28 -54.88 -49.59
N VAL A 7 32.28 -54.02 -49.26
CA VAL A 7 32.95 -53.58 -47.99
C VAL A 7 33.90 -54.67 -47.44
N PRO A 8 35.24 -54.47 -47.34
CA PRO A 8 35.99 -53.60 -46.37
C PRO A 8 37.04 -52.63 -47.02
N MET A 9 37.68 -51.61 -46.39
CA MET A 9 38.28 -51.35 -45.04
C MET A 9 39.73 -51.89 -44.88
N ILE A 10 40.77 -51.10 -44.55
CA ILE A 10 41.28 -50.76 -43.19
C ILE A 10 42.52 -49.81 -43.25
N ALA A 11 42.85 -49.14 -42.12
CA ALA A 11 44.09 -48.37 -41.80
C ALA A 11 44.21 -46.96 -42.47
N VAL A 12 44.97 -45.96 -41.98
CA VAL A 12 45.72 -45.63 -40.72
C VAL A 12 45.87 -44.07 -40.71
N ALA A 13 45.84 -43.23 -39.65
CA ALA A 13 46.24 -43.22 -38.22
C ALA A 13 47.61 -42.53 -37.96
N VAL A 14 47.88 -41.84 -36.84
CA VAL A 14 47.08 -41.56 -35.61
C VAL A 14 47.40 -40.15 -35.05
N ALA A 15 46.51 -39.54 -34.25
CA ALA A 15 46.75 -38.25 -33.57
C ALA A 15 45.98 -38.11 -32.22
N ILE A 16 46.31 -37.08 -31.44
CA ILE A 16 45.96 -36.75 -30.02
C ILE A 16 45.88 -35.20 -29.95
N VAL A 17 45.14 -34.46 -29.10
CA VAL A 17 44.46 -34.64 -27.78
C VAL A 17 42.92 -34.44 -27.96
N THR A 18 41.90 -34.78 -27.11
CA THR A 18 41.67 -35.13 -25.69
C THR A 18 41.75 -33.96 -24.64
N GLN A 19 40.95 -33.87 -23.56
CA GLN A 19 39.94 -34.80 -22.98
C GLN A 19 38.81 -34.11 -22.14
N ALA A 20 37.60 -34.69 -22.21
CA ALA A 20 36.43 -34.74 -21.28
C ALA A 20 36.24 -33.80 -20.05
N ARG A 21 34.97 -33.35 -19.86
CA ARG A 21 34.08 -33.72 -18.70
C ARG A 21 32.61 -33.26 -18.90
N ALA A 22 31.70 -33.60 -17.97
CA ALA A 22 30.24 -33.52 -18.17
C ALA A 22 29.44 -33.10 -16.91
N THR A 23 28.23 -32.56 -17.12
CA THR A 23 27.08 -32.51 -16.19
C THR A 23 25.79 -32.36 -17.03
N LEU A 24 24.84 -33.31 -17.06
CA LEU A 24 23.88 -33.79 -16.04
C LEU A 24 22.55 -33.03 -16.02
N VAL A 25 21.60 -33.46 -16.87
CA VAL A 25 20.16 -33.23 -16.67
C VAL A 25 19.64 -34.29 -15.70
N HIS A 26 19.39 -33.93 -14.45
CA HIS A 26 18.81 -34.87 -13.48
C HIS A 26 17.28 -34.97 -13.63
N ARG A 27 16.83 -35.97 -14.40
CA ARG A 27 15.57 -36.65 -14.08
C ARG A 27 15.76 -37.34 -12.72
N ALA A 28 15.23 -36.75 -11.66
CA ALA A 28 15.36 -37.24 -10.28
C ALA A 28 14.46 -38.46 -9.99
N SER A 29 14.62 -39.53 -10.76
CA SER A 29 13.99 -40.84 -10.51
C SER A 29 14.90 -41.70 -9.63
N SER A 30 14.97 -41.36 -8.35
CA SER A 30 15.65 -42.15 -7.32
C SER A 30 14.70 -42.42 -6.16
N ARG A 31 14.31 -43.68 -5.96
CA ARG A 31 13.41 -44.10 -4.87
C ARG A 31 14.08 -43.92 -3.50
N ALA A 32 13.83 -42.77 -2.87
CA ALA A 32 13.81 -42.63 -1.41
C ALA A 32 12.36 -42.82 -0.91
N ARG A 33 12.21 -43.24 0.36
CA ARG A 33 10.94 -43.35 1.09
C ARG A 33 10.86 -42.15 2.05
N GLN A 34 9.75 -41.46 2.29
CA GLN A 34 8.36 -41.51 1.77
C GLN A 34 7.87 -40.04 1.72
N ASP A 35 7.24 -39.60 0.65
CA ASP A 35 6.67 -38.24 0.53
C ASP A 35 5.20 -38.27 0.10
N VAL A 36 4.44 -37.24 0.50
CA VAL A 36 2.98 -37.19 0.52
C VAL A 36 2.39 -36.93 -0.89
N PRO A 37 1.70 -37.90 -1.54
CA PRO A 37 1.31 -37.76 -2.95
C PRO A 37 0.11 -36.84 -3.23
N GLY A 38 -0.65 -36.43 -2.21
CA GLY A 38 -1.91 -35.70 -2.41
C GLY A 38 -1.73 -34.20 -2.65
N ILE A 39 -1.35 -33.46 -1.60
CA ILE A 39 -1.49 -32.00 -1.55
C ILE A 39 -0.52 -31.27 -2.51
N ALA A 40 0.69 -31.80 -2.69
CA ALA A 40 1.65 -31.26 -3.65
C ALA A 40 1.16 -31.39 -5.10
N GLN A 41 0.46 -32.49 -5.42
CA GLN A 41 -0.17 -32.72 -6.72
C GLN A 41 -1.34 -31.74 -6.93
N SER A 42 -2.27 -31.65 -5.95
CA SER A 42 -3.35 -30.65 -5.93
C SER A 42 -2.88 -29.20 -6.13
N CYS A 43 -1.68 -28.86 -5.64
CA CYS A 43 -1.06 -27.56 -5.88
C CYS A 43 -0.55 -27.41 -7.32
N SER A 44 0.06 -28.46 -7.88
CA SER A 44 0.62 -28.47 -9.23
C SER A 44 -0.43 -28.48 -10.34
N ASP A 45 -1.62 -29.05 -10.10
CA ASP A 45 -2.68 -29.22 -11.11
C ASP A 45 -3.65 -28.03 -11.19
N LEU A 46 -3.57 -27.11 -10.23
CA LEU A 46 -4.49 -25.97 -10.14
C LEU A 46 -4.26 -24.85 -11.18
N PRO A 47 -3.02 -24.56 -11.67
CA PRO A 47 -2.83 -23.66 -12.80
C PRO A 47 -3.63 -24.08 -14.05
N ASP A 48 -3.47 -25.32 -14.49
CA ASP A 48 -4.16 -25.88 -15.66
C ASP A 48 -5.69 -25.85 -15.45
N SER A 49 -6.14 -26.27 -14.26
CA SER A 49 -7.58 -26.24 -13.89
C SER A 49 -8.16 -24.83 -13.86
N LEU A 50 -7.36 -23.81 -13.51
CA LEU A 50 -7.78 -22.41 -13.55
C LEU A 50 -7.89 -21.89 -14.97
N GLU A 51 -6.92 -22.20 -15.84
CA GLU A 51 -6.89 -21.74 -17.22
C GLU A 51 -8.11 -22.25 -18.01
N GLU A 52 -8.43 -23.55 -17.88
CA GLU A 52 -9.62 -24.17 -18.48
C GLU A 52 -10.94 -23.50 -18.00
N LEU A 53 -11.17 -23.44 -16.67
CA LEU A 53 -12.42 -22.92 -16.11
C LEU A 53 -12.62 -21.41 -16.31
N LEU A 54 -11.53 -20.62 -16.39
CA LEU A 54 -11.61 -19.19 -16.67
C LEU A 54 -11.93 -18.90 -18.14
N LEU A 55 -11.41 -19.71 -19.07
CA LEU A 55 -11.76 -19.64 -20.49
C LEU A 55 -13.22 -20.05 -20.76
N GLU A 56 -13.80 -20.94 -19.93
CA GLU A 56 -15.25 -21.23 -19.94
C GLU A 56 -16.15 -20.08 -19.40
N GLY A 57 -15.55 -19.01 -18.87
CA GLY A 57 -16.26 -17.85 -18.32
C GLY A 57 -16.80 -18.03 -16.90
N LEU A 58 -16.28 -19.00 -16.13
CA LEU A 58 -16.68 -19.24 -14.73
C LEU A 58 -16.04 -18.25 -13.73
N GLY A 59 -15.18 -17.34 -14.21
CA GLY A 59 -14.57 -16.28 -13.40
C GLY A 59 -15.39 -14.98 -13.27
N SER A 60 -16.04 -14.52 -14.35
CA SER A 60 -16.48 -13.12 -14.47
C SER A 60 -17.76 -12.96 -15.31
N ASP A 61 -18.94 -12.94 -14.69
CA ASP A 61 -20.26 -12.68 -15.33
C ASP A 61 -20.59 -13.51 -16.61
N GLY A 62 -19.90 -14.63 -16.84
CA GLY A 62 -20.00 -15.43 -18.06
C GLY A 62 -19.12 -14.95 -19.23
N VAL A 63 -18.27 -13.95 -19.01
CA VAL A 63 -17.19 -13.51 -19.90
C VAL A 63 -15.94 -14.37 -19.63
N PRO A 64 -15.29 -14.95 -20.66
CA PRO A 64 -14.00 -15.61 -20.52
C PRO A 64 -12.90 -14.69 -19.98
N LEU A 65 -12.06 -15.21 -19.09
CA LEU A 65 -10.88 -14.52 -18.57
C LEU A 65 -9.62 -15.28 -18.98
N GLU A 66 -8.73 -14.60 -19.72
CA GLU A 66 -7.46 -15.19 -20.14
C GLU A 66 -6.41 -15.05 -19.02
N ILE A 67 -5.80 -16.18 -18.65
CA ILE A 67 -4.55 -16.22 -17.88
C ILE A 67 -3.44 -16.89 -18.69
N SER A 68 -2.19 -16.55 -18.37
CA SER A 68 -0.99 -17.02 -19.06
C SER A 68 0.23 -16.96 -18.13
N ASP A 69 1.39 -17.47 -18.56
CA ASP A 69 2.62 -17.53 -17.75
C ASP A 69 2.42 -18.13 -16.34
N THR A 70 1.51 -19.10 -16.22
CA THR A 70 1.03 -19.63 -14.94
C THR A 70 2.06 -20.54 -14.26
N TYR A 71 2.05 -20.59 -12.92
CA TYR A 71 2.95 -21.43 -12.13
C TYR A 71 2.39 -21.79 -10.75
N ALA A 72 2.85 -22.91 -10.19
CA ALA A 72 2.55 -23.34 -8.82
C ALA A 72 3.80 -23.82 -8.06
N PHE A 73 3.85 -23.52 -6.76
CA PHE A 73 4.88 -23.98 -5.84
C PHE A 73 4.31 -24.28 -4.45
N HIS A 74 4.49 -25.51 -3.97
CA HIS A 74 4.25 -25.86 -2.57
C HIS A 74 5.44 -25.44 -1.70
N TYR A 75 5.16 -24.79 -0.56
CA TYR A 75 6.14 -24.42 0.46
C TYR A 75 5.79 -25.11 1.79
N PRO A 76 6.71 -25.87 2.40
CA PRO A 76 6.46 -26.51 3.69
C PRO A 76 6.41 -25.49 4.84
N ALA A 77 5.78 -25.88 5.94
CA ALA A 77 5.64 -25.05 7.14
C ALA A 77 6.97 -24.49 7.66
N GLY A 78 6.93 -23.25 8.14
CA GLY A 78 8.11 -22.50 8.58
C GLY A 78 8.94 -21.89 7.44
N SER A 79 8.47 -21.95 6.19
CA SER A 79 9.09 -21.26 5.05
C SER A 79 8.99 -19.73 5.18
N ASN A 80 9.96 -18.99 4.65
CA ASN A 80 9.82 -17.56 4.32
C ASN A 80 10.71 -17.27 3.10
N PRO A 81 10.22 -17.48 1.86
CA PRO A 81 11.00 -17.23 0.65
C PRO A 81 11.29 -15.72 0.50
N THR A 82 12.52 -15.36 0.11
CA THR A 82 12.89 -13.96 -0.12
C THR A 82 12.20 -13.39 -1.37
N ALA A 83 12.22 -12.07 -1.57
CA ALA A 83 11.63 -11.47 -2.76
C ALA A 83 12.30 -11.99 -4.04
N GLU A 84 13.62 -12.14 -4.03
CA GLU A 84 14.39 -12.70 -5.15
C GLU A 84 13.95 -14.13 -5.45
N LYS A 85 13.70 -14.96 -4.43
CA LYS A 85 13.24 -16.34 -4.62
C LYS A 85 11.76 -16.44 -5.07
N LEU A 86 10.93 -15.44 -4.73
CA LEU A 86 9.56 -15.33 -5.24
C LEU A 86 9.55 -14.88 -6.71
N TYR A 87 10.37 -13.90 -7.08
CA TYR A 87 10.49 -13.40 -8.46
C TYR A 87 11.28 -14.33 -9.39
N SER A 88 12.19 -15.18 -8.88
CA SER A 88 13.00 -16.10 -9.71
C SER A 88 12.21 -17.24 -10.37
N VAL A 89 10.91 -17.33 -10.12
CA VAL A 89 10.02 -18.35 -10.70
C VAL A 89 8.87 -17.75 -11.54
N ILE A 90 8.77 -16.42 -11.58
CA ILE A 90 7.89 -15.74 -12.55
C ILE A 90 8.55 -15.89 -13.92
N PRO A 91 7.87 -16.40 -14.95
CA PRO A 91 8.43 -16.55 -16.29
C PRO A 91 9.02 -15.24 -16.84
N GLU A 92 10.16 -15.30 -17.54
CA GLU A 92 10.74 -14.09 -18.14
C GLU A 92 9.82 -13.49 -19.23
N THR A 93 8.93 -14.31 -19.80
CA THR A 93 7.83 -13.89 -20.68
C THR A 93 6.82 -12.97 -20.01
N SER A 94 6.73 -12.90 -18.68
CA SER A 94 5.79 -12.04 -17.95
C SER A 94 6.21 -10.58 -17.87
N PHE A 95 7.49 -10.28 -18.06
CA PHE A 95 8.03 -8.92 -17.91
C PHE A 95 8.02 -8.19 -19.26
N GLY A 96 7.39 -7.01 -19.29
CA GLY A 96 7.37 -6.13 -20.46
C GLY A 96 8.67 -5.33 -20.65
N PRO A 97 8.89 -4.73 -21.83
CA PRO A 97 10.14 -4.03 -22.16
C PRO A 97 10.39 -2.74 -21.36
N LYS A 98 9.38 -2.21 -20.65
CA LYS A 98 9.50 -1.05 -19.76
C LYS A 98 9.55 -1.41 -18.27
N ASP A 99 9.43 -2.69 -17.94
CA ASP A 99 9.33 -3.15 -16.55
C ASP A 99 10.67 -3.09 -15.80
N ASP A 100 10.58 -2.71 -14.54
CA ASP A 100 11.67 -2.62 -13.59
C ASP A 100 11.53 -3.75 -12.55
N LYS A 101 11.89 -4.97 -12.99
CA LYS A 101 11.93 -6.20 -12.17
C LYS A 101 12.77 -6.03 -10.91
N ALA A 102 13.87 -5.28 -10.98
CA ALA A 102 14.74 -4.99 -9.83
C ALA A 102 14.05 -4.09 -8.80
N GLY A 103 13.41 -3.00 -9.24
CA GLY A 103 12.61 -2.14 -8.39
C GLY A 103 11.39 -2.85 -7.81
N ALA A 104 10.73 -3.71 -8.58
CA ALA A 104 9.60 -4.52 -8.15
C ALA A 104 10.01 -5.50 -7.02
N MET A 105 11.14 -6.19 -7.17
CA MET A 105 11.73 -7.01 -6.09
C MET A 105 12.07 -6.15 -4.86
N SER A 106 12.66 -4.97 -5.06
CA SER A 106 13.10 -4.06 -4.00
C SER A 106 11.93 -3.52 -3.15
N VAL A 107 10.83 -3.10 -3.77
CA VAL A 107 9.62 -2.69 -3.01
C VAL A 107 8.88 -3.88 -2.38
N SER A 108 9.01 -5.07 -2.97
CA SER A 108 8.49 -6.33 -2.41
C SER A 108 9.38 -6.95 -1.32
N ALA A 109 10.53 -6.34 -1.00
CA ALA A 109 11.54 -6.87 -0.09
C ALA A 109 11.02 -6.89 1.36
N GLY A 110 10.28 -7.95 1.69
CA GLY A 110 9.75 -8.21 3.02
C GLY A 110 10.81 -8.68 4.02
N PHE A 111 10.36 -8.84 5.26
CA PHE A 111 11.21 -9.08 6.41
C PHE A 111 11.78 -10.51 6.45
N GLY A 112 13.01 -10.65 6.95
CA GLY A 112 13.69 -11.94 7.10
C GLY A 112 13.01 -12.87 8.12
N LYS A 113 13.28 -14.19 8.06
CA LYS A 113 12.52 -15.24 8.76
C LYS A 113 12.02 -14.84 10.16
N LYS A 114 12.88 -14.38 11.07
CA LYS A 114 12.54 -14.01 12.46
C LYS A 114 11.40 -12.98 12.61
N ALA A 115 11.21 -12.07 11.66
CA ALA A 115 10.17 -11.04 11.74
C ALA A 115 8.76 -11.55 11.39
N VAL A 116 8.65 -12.80 10.90
CA VAL A 116 7.37 -13.54 10.75
C VAL A 116 7.15 -14.47 11.97
N ILE A 117 7.93 -14.29 13.04
CA ILE A 117 7.96 -15.15 14.25
C ILE A 117 7.88 -14.31 15.51
N ALA A 118 8.50 -13.13 15.52
CA ALA A 118 8.49 -12.15 16.60
C ALA A 118 7.13 -11.43 16.75
N ASP A 119 6.06 -12.22 16.74
CA ASP A 119 4.73 -11.85 17.25
C ASP A 119 4.60 -12.32 18.72
N ASP A 120 5.67 -12.75 19.39
CA ASP A 120 5.89 -12.77 20.86
C ASP A 120 4.61 -12.85 21.72
N GLY A 121 3.96 -14.02 21.75
CA GLY A 121 2.76 -14.28 22.55
C GLY A 121 1.41 -13.78 21.99
N TYR A 122 1.38 -13.05 20.87
CA TYR A 122 0.16 -12.51 20.22
C TYR A 122 -0.93 -13.57 20.03
N GLY A 123 -0.50 -14.78 19.67
CA GLY A 123 -1.32 -15.95 19.40
C GLY A 123 -1.43 -16.96 20.54
N GLU A 124 -0.71 -16.79 21.64
CA GLU A 124 -0.68 -17.78 22.73
C GLU A 124 -1.95 -17.70 23.58
N GLU A 125 -2.47 -16.48 23.83
CA GLU A 125 -3.78 -16.29 24.48
C GLU A 125 -4.95 -16.87 23.64
N SER A 126 -4.82 -16.94 22.31
CA SER A 126 -5.88 -17.42 21.41
C SER A 126 -5.79 -18.91 21.06
N ARG A 127 -4.72 -19.62 21.47
CA ARG A 127 -4.41 -21.02 21.13
C ARG A 127 -4.36 -21.34 19.63
N ALA A 128 -4.27 -20.36 18.74
CA ALA A 128 -4.22 -20.64 17.31
C ALA A 128 -2.91 -21.36 16.94
N PRO A 129 -2.92 -22.28 15.96
CA PRO A 129 -1.79 -23.16 15.68
C PRO A 129 -0.71 -22.43 14.87
N TYR A 130 0.11 -21.61 15.52
CA TYR A 130 1.28 -21.00 14.89
C TYR A 130 2.46 -21.97 14.88
N SER A 131 3.29 -21.92 13.82
CA SER A 131 4.50 -22.74 13.76
C SER A 131 5.46 -22.36 14.90
N GLN A 132 5.75 -23.29 15.80
CA GLN A 132 6.68 -23.05 16.93
C GLN A 132 8.13 -22.78 16.49
N SER A 133 8.51 -23.27 15.30
CA SER A 133 9.79 -22.91 14.64
C SER A 133 9.72 -21.60 13.83
N GLY A 134 8.49 -21.11 13.65
CA GLY A 134 8.11 -19.88 12.98
C GLY A 134 8.40 -19.81 11.48
N GLY A 135 7.79 -18.81 10.84
CA GLY A 135 7.72 -18.64 9.40
C GLY A 135 6.26 -18.60 8.97
N LEU A 136 6.02 -18.85 7.69
CA LEU A 136 4.67 -19.03 7.15
C LEU A 136 4.09 -20.40 7.56
N PRO A 137 2.76 -20.57 7.42
CA PRO A 137 2.13 -21.88 7.26
C PRO A 137 2.84 -22.79 6.25
N SER A 138 2.45 -24.05 6.19
CA SER A 138 2.53 -24.75 4.90
C SER A 138 1.58 -24.06 3.91
N PHE A 139 1.94 -23.89 2.63
CA PHE A 139 1.04 -23.26 1.65
C PHE A 139 1.32 -23.67 0.20
N CYS A 140 0.27 -23.68 -0.61
CA CYS A 140 0.40 -23.63 -2.06
C CYS A 140 0.45 -22.17 -2.51
N ARG A 141 1.48 -21.79 -3.29
CA ARG A 141 1.55 -20.52 -4.01
C ARG A 141 1.24 -20.76 -5.47
N ILE A 142 0.31 -20.00 -6.02
CA ILE A 142 0.02 -19.94 -7.45
C ILE A 142 0.16 -18.49 -7.91
N GLY A 143 0.61 -18.30 -9.14
CA GLY A 143 0.63 -17.01 -9.80
C GLY A 143 0.65 -17.15 -11.32
N GLY A 144 0.64 -16.01 -11.99
CA GLY A 144 0.63 -15.93 -13.44
C GLY A 144 0.27 -14.51 -13.88
N MET A 145 0.00 -14.34 -15.16
CA MET A 145 -0.48 -13.10 -15.75
C MET A 145 -1.96 -13.23 -16.12
N VAL A 146 -2.78 -12.23 -15.80
CA VAL A 146 -4.18 -12.10 -16.22
C VAL A 146 -4.33 -10.94 -17.20
N SER A 147 -4.99 -11.15 -18.33
CA SER A 147 -5.18 -10.12 -19.36
C SER A 147 -6.13 -9.02 -18.87
N THR A 148 -5.62 -7.79 -18.75
CA THR A 148 -6.40 -6.62 -18.29
C THR A 148 -6.93 -5.76 -19.43
N SER A 149 -6.38 -5.87 -20.64
CA SER A 149 -6.92 -5.32 -21.90
C SER A 149 -6.23 -6.00 -23.09
N GLU A 150 -6.56 -5.60 -24.32
CA GLU A 150 -5.83 -6.03 -25.54
C GLU A 150 -4.32 -5.69 -25.50
N HIS A 151 -3.91 -4.72 -24.66
CA HIS A 151 -2.54 -4.19 -24.62
C HIS A 151 -1.92 -4.23 -23.21
N SER A 152 -2.62 -4.78 -22.22
CA SER A 152 -2.14 -4.83 -20.84
C SER A 152 -2.54 -6.10 -20.12
N ARG A 153 -1.68 -6.54 -19.19
CA ARG A 153 -1.88 -7.71 -18.34
C ARG A 153 -1.27 -7.44 -16.98
N ALA A 154 -1.85 -8.03 -15.94
CA ALA A 154 -1.37 -7.90 -14.57
C ALA A 154 -0.87 -9.23 -14.03
N HIS A 155 0.18 -9.19 -13.22
CA HIS A 155 0.61 -10.35 -12.45
C HIS A 155 -0.35 -10.56 -11.29
N PHE A 156 -0.80 -11.78 -11.06
CA PHE A 156 -1.58 -12.17 -9.90
C PHE A 156 -0.83 -13.18 -9.03
N GLU A 157 -1.11 -13.18 -7.74
CA GLU A 157 -0.57 -14.11 -6.75
C GLU A 157 -1.71 -14.58 -5.83
N VAL A 158 -1.78 -15.88 -5.57
CA VAL A 158 -2.73 -16.50 -4.64
C VAL A 158 -1.97 -17.50 -3.77
N TRP A 159 -1.95 -17.30 -2.46
CA TRP A 159 -1.33 -18.20 -1.48
C TRP A 159 -2.41 -18.84 -0.62
N LEU A 160 -2.48 -20.17 -0.67
CA LEU A 160 -3.53 -21.01 -0.10
C LEU A 160 -2.92 -21.77 1.09
N PRO A 161 -3.28 -21.43 2.35
CA PRO A 161 -2.67 -22.04 3.53
C PRO A 161 -3.13 -23.47 3.71
N LEU A 162 -2.21 -24.29 4.22
CA LEU A 162 -2.37 -25.71 4.49
C LEU A 162 -2.06 -25.97 5.97
N PRO A 163 -2.43 -27.16 6.50
CA PRO A 163 -2.00 -27.59 7.83
C PRO A 163 -0.48 -27.61 7.97
N ASP A 164 0.03 -27.36 9.18
CA ASP A 164 1.47 -27.41 9.48
C ASP A 164 2.00 -28.84 9.69
N THR A 165 1.10 -29.81 9.93
CA THR A 165 1.39 -31.25 10.02
C THR A 165 0.77 -32.01 8.85
N ASN A 166 1.35 -33.15 8.48
CA ASN A 166 0.83 -34.04 7.43
C ASN A 166 -0.33 -34.94 7.92
N GLU A 167 -1.05 -34.54 8.96
CA GLU A 167 -2.14 -35.33 9.52
C GLU A 167 -3.39 -35.13 8.65
N GLU A 168 -3.66 -36.14 7.81
CA GLU A 168 -4.99 -36.37 7.23
C GLU A 168 -5.93 -36.71 8.40
N ASP A 169 -6.57 -35.68 8.96
CA ASP A 169 -7.66 -35.84 9.93
C ASP A 169 -8.85 -36.48 9.22
N GLU A 170 -8.94 -37.81 9.28
CA GLU A 170 -10.00 -38.65 8.67
C GLU A 170 -11.37 -38.46 9.35
N THR A 171 -11.66 -37.29 9.91
CA THR A 171 -13.02 -36.85 10.23
C THR A 171 -13.60 -36.06 9.06
N THR A 172 -13.67 -36.67 7.86
CA THR A 172 -14.55 -36.16 6.82
C THR A 172 -16.01 -36.41 7.24
N ASP A 173 -16.62 -35.40 7.85
CA ASP A 173 -18.07 -35.29 7.90
C ASP A 173 -18.58 -35.02 6.48
N ASP A 174 -18.68 -36.09 5.68
CA ASP A 174 -19.12 -36.05 4.29
C ASP A 174 -20.63 -35.78 4.14
N THR A 175 -21.27 -35.21 5.18
CA THR A 175 -22.67 -34.75 5.16
C THR A 175 -22.87 -33.35 4.59
N VAL A 176 -22.00 -32.91 3.67
CA VAL A 176 -22.40 -31.91 2.66
C VAL A 176 -23.41 -32.59 1.73
N GLN A 177 -24.69 -32.54 2.11
CA GLN A 177 -25.78 -33.18 1.36
C GLN A 177 -25.78 -32.70 -0.08
N ALA A 178 -25.65 -33.66 -1.01
CA ALA A 178 -25.81 -33.41 -2.43
C ALA A 178 -27.30 -33.17 -2.75
N GLU A 179 -27.77 -31.93 -2.55
CA GLU A 179 -29.05 -31.47 -3.11
C GLU A 179 -29.07 -31.77 -4.63
N SER A 180 -30.19 -32.27 -5.14
CA SER A 180 -30.24 -32.93 -6.46
C SER A 180 -30.22 -31.93 -7.62
N TYR A 181 -29.08 -31.83 -8.31
CA TYR A 181 -28.95 -31.11 -9.59
C TYR A 181 -29.46 -31.96 -10.76
N SER A 182 -30.13 -31.33 -11.74
CA SER A 182 -30.70 -32.03 -12.90
C SER A 182 -29.63 -32.58 -13.86
N SER A 183 -30.02 -33.54 -14.70
CA SER A 183 -29.13 -34.34 -15.54
C SER A 183 -28.27 -33.54 -16.52
N ASP A 184 -28.83 -32.48 -17.08
CA ASP A 184 -28.28 -31.86 -18.30
C ASP A 184 -27.20 -30.80 -18.00
N GLN A 185 -26.99 -30.45 -16.72
CA GLN A 185 -25.97 -29.50 -16.27
C GLN A 185 -24.66 -30.18 -15.83
N GLN A 186 -24.48 -31.47 -16.14
CA GLN A 186 -23.49 -32.31 -15.45
C GLN A 186 -22.20 -32.57 -16.26
N SER A 187 -22.25 -32.72 -17.58
CA SER A 187 -21.20 -33.42 -18.34
C SER A 187 -19.80 -32.82 -18.28
N GLU A 188 -19.65 -31.51 -18.44
CA GLU A 188 -18.32 -30.86 -18.56
C GLU A 188 -17.75 -30.54 -17.18
N ALA A 189 -18.51 -29.87 -16.31
CA ALA A 189 -18.08 -29.59 -14.94
C ALA A 189 -17.91 -30.85 -14.05
N GLN A 190 -18.49 -32.01 -14.41
CA GLN A 190 -18.15 -33.29 -13.76
C GLN A 190 -16.90 -33.96 -14.36
N ALA A 191 -16.50 -33.65 -15.60
CA ALA A 191 -15.25 -34.15 -16.16
C ALA A 191 -14.04 -33.61 -15.38
N LEU A 192 -14.02 -32.31 -15.05
CA LEU A 192 -13.00 -31.73 -14.16
C LEU A 192 -13.05 -32.31 -12.73
N LYS A 193 -14.25 -32.58 -12.19
CA LYS A 193 -14.41 -33.26 -10.87
C LYS A 193 -13.79 -34.66 -10.83
N ALA A 194 -13.56 -35.32 -11.97
CA ALA A 194 -13.02 -36.67 -11.99
C ALA A 194 -11.53 -36.74 -11.59
N ASN A 195 -10.77 -35.65 -11.74
CA ASN A 195 -9.31 -35.66 -11.60
C ASN A 195 -8.74 -34.75 -10.50
N PHE A 196 -9.35 -33.60 -10.19
CA PHE A 196 -8.76 -32.67 -9.20
C PHE A 196 -9.01 -33.12 -7.74
N LYS A 197 -7.94 -33.48 -7.00
CA LYS A 197 -8.04 -33.81 -5.56
C LYS A 197 -8.11 -32.54 -4.71
N ARG A 198 -9.20 -32.35 -3.94
CA ARG A 198 -9.33 -31.24 -2.97
C ARG A 198 -8.25 -31.29 -1.88
N ALA A 199 -7.79 -30.12 -1.44
CA ALA A 199 -6.88 -29.95 -0.31
C ALA A 199 -7.63 -29.89 1.04
N PRO A 200 -6.98 -30.23 2.17
CA PRO A 200 -7.58 -30.14 3.50
C PRO A 200 -7.80 -28.69 3.93
N THR A 201 -8.94 -28.41 4.56
CA THR A 201 -9.33 -27.06 5.01
C THR A 201 -8.89 -26.72 6.44
N SER A 202 -8.37 -27.67 7.22
CA SER A 202 -8.00 -27.48 8.63
C SER A 202 -6.88 -26.45 8.87
N GLY A 203 -6.09 -26.11 7.84
CA GLY A 203 -5.09 -25.03 7.90
C GLY A 203 -5.62 -23.63 7.54
N TRP A 204 -6.90 -23.51 7.18
CA TRP A 204 -7.50 -22.32 6.56
C TRP A 204 -8.79 -21.87 7.24
N THR A 205 -8.89 -20.60 7.64
CA THR A 205 -10.06 -20.10 8.38
C THR A 205 -11.30 -19.80 7.53
N LYS A 206 -11.44 -20.39 6.33
CA LYS A 206 -12.51 -20.09 5.35
C LYS A 206 -12.63 -18.60 5.00
N ARG A 207 -11.49 -17.93 4.77
CA ARG A 207 -11.40 -16.52 4.36
C ARG A 207 -10.36 -16.30 3.28
N LEU A 208 -10.66 -15.43 2.32
CA LEU A 208 -9.73 -14.84 1.36
C LEU A 208 -9.48 -13.37 1.73
N VAL A 209 -8.23 -12.92 1.76
CA VAL A 209 -7.86 -11.51 1.94
C VAL A 209 -7.00 -11.06 0.77
N PHE A 210 -7.56 -10.23 -0.11
CA PHE A 210 -6.82 -9.55 -1.15
C PHE A 210 -6.04 -8.36 -0.55
N VAL A 211 -4.77 -8.21 -0.92
CA VAL A 211 -3.84 -7.23 -0.37
C VAL A 211 -3.30 -6.35 -1.49
N VAL A 212 -3.49 -5.03 -1.37
CA VAL A 212 -3.06 -4.05 -2.40
C VAL A 212 -1.87 -3.21 -1.91
N GLY A 213 -0.86 -3.07 -2.78
CA GLY A 213 0.34 -2.26 -2.54
C GLY A 213 0.11 -0.74 -2.50
N GLY A 214 1.19 0.01 -2.26
CA GLY A 214 1.16 1.47 -2.07
C GLY A 214 2.10 2.23 -3.02
N GLY A 215 1.99 3.56 -3.06
CA GLY A 215 2.80 4.38 -3.97
C GLY A 215 2.41 4.16 -5.43
N LEU A 216 3.37 4.11 -6.34
CA LEU A 216 3.22 3.71 -7.75
C LEU A 216 3.78 2.30 -8.03
N SER A 217 3.97 1.48 -6.99
CA SER A 217 4.64 0.18 -7.09
C SER A 217 3.97 -0.74 -8.09
N GLY A 218 4.74 -1.30 -9.02
CA GLY A 218 4.36 -2.45 -9.80
C GLY A 218 4.81 -3.72 -9.09
N ALA A 219 4.07 -4.18 -8.09
CA ALA A 219 4.51 -5.26 -7.21
C ALA A 219 3.39 -5.88 -6.38
N SER A 220 3.32 -7.21 -6.37
CA SER A 220 2.48 -7.96 -5.43
C SER A 220 3.00 -7.72 -4.00
N ALA A 221 2.09 -7.47 -3.05
CA ALA A 221 2.42 -6.96 -1.71
C ALA A 221 2.98 -8.04 -0.75
N PHE A 222 4.04 -8.75 -1.16
CA PHE A 222 4.54 -9.96 -0.47
C PHE A 222 4.85 -9.78 1.02
N SER A 223 5.33 -8.61 1.45
CA SER A 223 5.56 -8.31 2.86
C SER A 223 4.26 -8.33 3.69
N GLU A 224 3.16 -7.81 3.15
CA GLU A 224 1.85 -7.78 3.80
C GLU A 224 1.04 -9.07 3.59
N MET A 225 1.19 -9.75 2.45
CA MET A 225 0.67 -11.10 2.24
C MET A 225 1.23 -12.07 3.31
N LYS A 226 2.55 -12.02 3.57
CA LYS A 226 3.21 -12.82 4.60
C LYS A 226 2.65 -12.56 6.00
N GLN A 227 2.58 -11.29 6.41
CA GLN A 227 1.99 -10.86 7.68
C GLN A 227 0.54 -11.36 7.82
N THR A 228 -0.27 -11.18 6.77
CA THR A 228 -1.70 -11.49 6.78
C THR A 228 -1.96 -13.01 6.81
N MET A 229 -1.23 -13.80 6.02
CA MET A 229 -1.31 -15.27 6.08
C MET A 229 -0.83 -15.80 7.44
N ALA A 230 0.30 -15.31 7.95
CA ALA A 230 0.89 -15.78 9.19
C ALA A 230 -0.01 -15.51 10.41
N ARG A 231 -0.52 -14.28 10.55
CA ARG A 231 -1.37 -13.88 11.69
C ARG A 231 -2.74 -14.56 11.69
N TYR A 232 -3.39 -14.64 10.53
CA TYR A 232 -4.83 -14.92 10.45
C TYR A 232 -5.18 -16.27 9.81
N ARG A 233 -4.21 -17.05 9.30
CA ARG A 233 -4.44 -18.35 8.63
C ARG A 233 -5.47 -18.28 7.48
N VAL A 234 -5.47 -17.15 6.78
CA VAL A 234 -6.34 -16.88 5.62
C VAL A 234 -5.63 -17.20 4.31
N ALA A 235 -6.40 -17.47 3.26
CA ALA A 235 -5.89 -17.37 1.89
C ALA A 235 -5.58 -15.90 1.61
N VAL A 236 -4.44 -15.61 1.01
CA VAL A 236 -4.05 -14.23 0.65
C VAL A 236 -3.81 -14.11 -0.84
N ALA A 237 -4.28 -13.01 -1.43
CA ALA A 237 -4.05 -12.71 -2.83
C ALA A 237 -3.50 -11.30 -3.02
N SER A 238 -2.85 -11.05 -4.15
CA SER A 238 -2.36 -9.73 -4.53
C SER A 238 -2.13 -9.64 -6.03
N THR A 239 -1.87 -8.42 -6.54
CA THR A 239 -1.49 -8.17 -7.92
C THR A 239 -0.36 -7.15 -8.00
N ASN A 240 0.42 -7.18 -9.09
CA ASN A 240 1.36 -6.10 -9.38
C ASN A 240 0.66 -4.81 -9.86
N GLY A 241 -0.62 -4.85 -10.23
CA GLY A 241 -1.35 -3.70 -10.76
C GLY A 241 -1.08 -3.42 -12.25
N GLY A 242 -0.63 -4.40 -13.04
CA GLY A 242 -0.48 -4.25 -14.49
C GLY A 242 0.93 -3.92 -14.99
N HIS A 243 1.92 -3.79 -14.10
CA HIS A 243 3.32 -3.51 -14.44
C HIS A 243 4.25 -3.96 -13.32
N PHE A 244 5.55 -4.04 -13.58
CA PHE A 244 6.57 -4.27 -12.55
C PHE A 244 7.42 -3.02 -12.36
N SER A 245 7.44 -2.43 -11.16
CA SER A 245 8.28 -1.25 -10.86
C SER A 245 8.49 -0.98 -9.37
N ALA A 246 9.55 -0.22 -9.06
CA ALA A 246 9.79 0.35 -7.73
C ALA A 246 8.62 1.21 -7.20
N PHE A 247 8.60 1.46 -5.88
CA PHE A 247 7.56 2.24 -5.18
C PHE A 247 7.21 3.61 -5.80
N ALA A 248 8.17 4.26 -6.45
CA ALA A 248 7.98 5.55 -7.14
C ALA A 248 8.26 5.46 -8.65
N GLY A 249 8.22 4.26 -9.24
CA GLY A 249 8.42 4.04 -10.66
C GLY A 249 7.28 4.64 -11.50
N THR A 250 7.65 5.30 -12.60
CA THR A 250 6.71 6.07 -13.45
C THR A 250 6.73 5.67 -14.92
N LYS A 251 7.70 4.86 -15.37
CA LYS A 251 7.94 4.51 -16.79
C LYS A 251 6.78 3.79 -17.48
N TRP A 252 5.90 3.16 -16.69
CA TRP A 252 4.74 2.38 -17.14
C TRP A 252 3.50 3.23 -17.39
N LEU A 253 3.42 4.44 -16.82
CA LEU A 253 2.24 5.31 -16.89
C LEU A 253 1.73 5.55 -18.33
N PRO A 254 2.58 5.82 -19.34
CA PRO A 254 2.11 6.06 -20.71
C PRO A 254 1.32 4.89 -21.34
N ASP A 255 1.50 3.66 -20.85
CA ASP A 255 1.02 2.45 -21.53
C ASP A 255 -0.15 1.76 -20.79
N ASN A 256 -0.25 1.89 -19.46
CA ASN A 256 -1.21 1.10 -18.67
C ASN A 256 -1.87 1.85 -17.50
N PRO A 257 -2.74 2.86 -17.76
CA PRO A 257 -3.57 3.45 -16.72
C PRO A 257 -4.61 2.48 -16.14
N GLU A 258 -5.37 1.77 -16.99
CA GLU A 258 -6.55 1.00 -16.53
C GLU A 258 -6.21 -0.15 -15.58
N GLY A 259 -5.12 -0.87 -15.83
CA GLY A 259 -4.71 -2.00 -15.01
C GLY A 259 -4.49 -1.60 -13.56
N TRP A 260 -3.68 -0.56 -13.34
CA TRP A 260 -3.22 -0.13 -12.02
C TRP A 260 -4.32 0.43 -11.11
N LEU A 261 -5.44 0.85 -11.68
CA LEU A 261 -6.40 1.70 -10.96
C LEU A 261 -7.51 0.93 -10.25
N HIS A 262 -8.02 -0.13 -10.89
CA HIS A 262 -9.00 -1.05 -10.31
C HIS A 262 -9.05 -2.37 -11.09
N ARG A 263 -8.89 -2.34 -12.42
CA ARG A 263 -9.14 -3.49 -13.29
C ARG A 263 -8.24 -4.69 -13.00
N ALA A 264 -6.95 -4.49 -12.71
CA ALA A 264 -6.07 -5.60 -12.31
C ALA A 264 -6.49 -6.26 -10.99
N ILE A 265 -7.06 -5.49 -10.06
CA ILE A 265 -7.41 -5.95 -8.71
C ILE A 265 -8.69 -6.78 -8.76
N HIS A 266 -9.73 -6.28 -9.41
CA HIS A 266 -10.96 -7.01 -9.70
C HIS A 266 -10.69 -8.33 -10.44
N LEU A 267 -9.99 -8.29 -11.59
CA LEU A 267 -9.69 -9.51 -12.36
C LEU A 267 -8.85 -10.52 -11.54
N SER A 268 -7.84 -10.06 -10.80
CA SER A 268 -7.06 -10.93 -9.90
C SER A 268 -7.87 -11.45 -8.71
N THR A 269 -8.87 -10.71 -8.24
CA THR A 269 -9.77 -11.12 -7.14
C THR A 269 -10.69 -12.24 -7.62
N MET A 270 -11.22 -12.16 -8.83
CA MET A 270 -12.00 -13.25 -9.44
C MET A 270 -11.16 -14.52 -9.65
N VAL A 271 -9.92 -14.40 -10.16
CA VAL A 271 -8.97 -15.53 -10.23
C VAL A 271 -8.73 -16.13 -8.83
N ALA A 272 -8.53 -15.29 -7.81
CA ALA A 272 -8.32 -15.75 -6.43
C ALA A 272 -9.54 -16.45 -5.83
N LYS A 273 -10.76 -15.94 -6.06
CA LYS A 273 -12.02 -16.55 -5.59
C LYS A 273 -12.24 -17.92 -6.25
N LEU A 274 -11.94 -18.06 -7.54
CA LEU A 274 -12.01 -19.36 -8.23
C LEU A 274 -10.92 -20.32 -7.75
N ALA A 275 -9.68 -19.86 -7.57
CA ALA A 275 -8.56 -20.68 -7.08
C ALA A 275 -8.84 -21.26 -5.68
N VAL A 276 -9.35 -20.45 -4.76
CA VAL A 276 -9.81 -20.89 -3.43
C VAL A 276 -10.94 -21.92 -3.55
N SER A 277 -11.89 -21.72 -4.47
CA SER A 277 -13.03 -22.62 -4.67
C SER A 277 -12.60 -24.00 -5.18
N ILE A 278 -11.75 -24.06 -6.21
CA ILE A 278 -11.24 -25.32 -6.76
C ILE A 278 -10.38 -26.03 -5.71
N PHE A 279 -9.40 -25.33 -5.10
CA PHE A 279 -8.42 -25.95 -4.20
C PHE A 279 -9.06 -26.63 -2.99
N PHE A 280 -9.97 -25.94 -2.29
CA PHE A 280 -10.52 -26.41 -1.02
C PHE A 280 -11.85 -27.17 -1.16
N TYR A 281 -12.64 -26.89 -2.20
CA TYR A 281 -13.97 -27.49 -2.37
C TYR A 281 -14.10 -28.42 -3.57
N GLY A 282 -13.22 -28.32 -4.59
CA GLY A 282 -13.30 -29.14 -5.80
C GLY A 282 -14.52 -28.83 -6.68
N VAL A 283 -15.09 -27.63 -6.57
CA VAL A 283 -16.28 -27.18 -7.31
C VAL A 283 -16.13 -25.70 -7.69
N PRO A 284 -16.32 -25.31 -8.97
CA PRO A 284 -16.41 -23.90 -9.35
C PRO A 284 -17.76 -23.29 -8.90
N PRO A 285 -17.83 -21.99 -8.57
CA PRO A 285 -19.10 -21.32 -8.28
C PRO A 285 -20.09 -21.46 -9.45
N SER A 286 -21.34 -21.82 -9.16
CA SER A 286 -22.36 -22.06 -10.21
C SER A 286 -22.95 -20.74 -10.71
N THR A 287 -22.59 -20.35 -11.94
CA THR A 287 -23.06 -19.11 -12.58
C THR A 287 -24.19 -19.32 -13.61
N LYS A 288 -24.49 -20.56 -14.02
CA LYS A 288 -25.40 -20.87 -15.15
C LYS A 288 -26.83 -21.21 -14.67
N GLY A 289 -27.62 -20.17 -14.41
CA GLY A 289 -29.03 -20.28 -14.00
C GLY A 289 -29.93 -19.12 -14.46
N LYS A 290 -30.12 -18.91 -15.78
CA LYS A 290 -30.84 -17.73 -16.33
C LYS A 290 -32.27 -17.47 -15.80
N ASN A 291 -32.94 -18.49 -15.25
CA ASN A 291 -34.24 -18.35 -14.55
C ASN A 291 -34.21 -18.92 -13.11
N ASN A 292 -33.07 -19.45 -12.65
CA ASN A 292 -32.88 -20.00 -11.31
C ASN A 292 -31.64 -19.36 -10.70
N VAL A 293 -31.82 -18.18 -10.10
CA VAL A 293 -30.84 -17.60 -9.20
C VAL A 293 -30.74 -18.50 -7.98
N VAL A 294 -29.63 -19.24 -7.85
CA VAL A 294 -29.24 -19.77 -6.53
C VAL A 294 -29.04 -18.55 -5.64
N PRO A 295 -29.77 -18.40 -4.52
CA PRO A 295 -29.61 -17.25 -3.64
C PRO A 295 -28.14 -17.13 -3.23
N GLU A 296 -27.57 -15.93 -3.29
CA GLU A 296 -26.14 -15.70 -3.01
C GLU A 296 -25.77 -16.15 -1.58
N SER A 297 -26.74 -16.12 -0.66
CA SER A 297 -26.70 -16.74 0.68
C SER A 297 -26.42 -18.25 0.73
N LYS A 298 -26.59 -18.99 -0.38
CA LYS A 298 -26.16 -20.40 -0.55
C LYS A 298 -24.78 -20.53 -1.23
N LEU A 299 -24.17 -19.45 -1.71
CA LEU A 299 -22.85 -19.42 -2.39
C LEU A 299 -21.67 -19.00 -1.49
N HIS A 300 -21.92 -18.48 -0.28
CA HIS A 300 -20.86 -18.14 0.70
C HIS A 300 -20.20 -19.41 1.31
N VAL A 301 -19.36 -20.10 0.54
CA VAL A 301 -18.44 -21.14 1.05
C VAL A 301 -17.25 -20.55 1.81
N PHE A 302 -16.95 -19.27 1.65
CA PHE A 302 -15.93 -18.51 2.39
C PHE A 302 -16.22 -17.02 2.29
N TYR A 303 -15.67 -16.23 3.22
CA TYR A 303 -15.72 -14.77 3.15
C TYR A 303 -14.52 -14.20 2.41
N SER A 304 -14.72 -13.10 1.71
CA SER A 304 -13.73 -12.39 0.90
C SER A 304 -13.54 -10.95 1.41
N TYR A 305 -12.29 -10.55 1.60
CA TYR A 305 -11.93 -9.24 2.12
C TYR A 305 -10.90 -8.57 1.23
N ILE A 306 -10.87 -7.24 1.17
CA ILE A 306 -9.75 -6.48 0.61
C ILE A 306 -9.17 -5.52 1.63
N LYS A 307 -7.84 -5.43 1.68
CA LYS A 307 -7.12 -4.46 2.51
C LYS A 307 -6.03 -3.73 1.71
N GLY A 308 -5.87 -2.44 1.98
CA GLY A 308 -4.80 -1.64 1.41
C GLY A 308 -4.71 -0.27 2.06
N CYS A 309 -3.52 0.35 1.99
CA CYS A 309 -3.31 1.71 2.46
C CYS A 309 -2.67 2.59 1.37
N SER A 310 -2.82 3.91 1.45
CA SER A 310 -2.34 4.86 0.43
C SER A 310 -3.07 4.64 -0.90
N THR A 311 -2.33 4.40 -1.99
CA THR A 311 -2.86 3.86 -3.26
C THR A 311 -3.69 2.60 -3.06
N GLY A 312 -3.25 1.67 -2.20
CA GLY A 312 -4.02 0.46 -1.89
C GLY A 312 -5.31 0.77 -1.14
N GLY A 313 -5.34 1.86 -0.36
CA GLY A 313 -6.56 2.35 0.29
C GLY A 313 -7.53 2.96 -0.72
N ARG A 314 -7.02 3.74 -1.70
CA ARG A 314 -7.80 4.19 -2.85
C ARG A 314 -8.39 2.99 -3.59
N ALA A 315 -7.57 1.99 -3.91
CA ALA A 315 -8.01 0.82 -4.65
C ALA A 315 -9.04 -0.04 -3.89
N ALA A 316 -8.84 -0.27 -2.59
CA ALA A 316 -9.83 -0.94 -1.73
C ALA A 316 -11.19 -0.21 -1.73
N MET A 317 -11.19 1.13 -1.80
CA MET A 317 -12.41 1.92 -1.99
C MET A 317 -12.95 1.87 -3.42
N ALA A 318 -12.10 1.66 -4.44
CA ALA A 318 -12.52 1.47 -5.81
C ALA A 318 -13.33 0.17 -5.98
N GLU A 319 -12.93 -0.92 -5.32
CA GLU A 319 -13.71 -2.17 -5.30
C GLU A 319 -15.10 -1.93 -4.71
N ALA A 320 -15.21 -1.33 -3.52
CA ALA A 320 -16.50 -0.98 -2.91
C ALA A 320 -17.40 -0.11 -3.81
N GLN A 321 -16.81 0.81 -4.59
CA GLN A 321 -17.51 1.73 -5.49
C GLN A 321 -17.92 1.11 -6.84
N ARG A 322 -17.37 -0.05 -7.22
CA ARG A 322 -17.44 -0.56 -8.61
C ARG A 322 -17.83 -2.03 -8.72
N TYR A 323 -17.27 -2.84 -7.82
CA TYR A 323 -17.32 -4.29 -7.82
C TYR A 323 -17.90 -4.77 -6.47
N PRO A 324 -19.19 -4.46 -6.19
CA PRO A 324 -19.80 -4.64 -4.87
C PRO A 324 -19.93 -6.09 -4.40
N LEU A 325 -19.57 -7.07 -5.25
CA LEU A 325 -19.62 -8.52 -4.98
C LEU A 325 -18.21 -9.16 -4.92
N ASP A 326 -17.13 -8.39 -5.12
CA ASP A 326 -15.77 -8.93 -5.06
C ASP A 326 -15.35 -9.26 -3.63
N CYS A 327 -15.83 -8.48 -2.64
CA CYS A 327 -15.53 -8.67 -1.23
C CYS A 327 -16.71 -8.33 -0.30
N ASP A 328 -16.83 -9.05 0.80
CA ASP A 328 -17.77 -8.84 1.91
C ASP A 328 -17.27 -7.73 2.86
N GLY A 329 -15.95 -7.51 2.93
CA GLY A 329 -15.34 -6.53 3.82
C GLY A 329 -14.14 -5.78 3.23
N VAL A 330 -14.11 -4.47 3.44
CA VAL A 330 -13.11 -3.54 2.90
C VAL A 330 -12.39 -2.82 4.04
N LEU A 331 -11.05 -2.87 4.06
CA LEU A 331 -10.19 -2.15 5.00
C LEU A 331 -9.30 -1.12 4.26
N ALA A 332 -9.71 0.15 4.30
CA ALA A 332 -9.06 1.24 3.56
C ALA A 332 -8.28 2.19 4.50
N GLY A 333 -6.95 2.24 4.36
CA GLY A 333 -6.08 3.14 5.13
C GLY A 333 -5.58 4.36 4.34
N SER A 334 -5.53 5.54 4.98
CA SER A 334 -5.02 6.82 4.43
C SER A 334 -5.22 6.97 2.90
N PRO A 335 -6.46 6.83 2.39
CA PRO A 335 -6.66 6.44 1.00
C PRO A 335 -6.42 7.59 0.02
N ALA A 336 -5.68 7.33 -1.05
CA ALA A 336 -5.27 8.32 -2.05
C ALA A 336 -6.39 8.73 -3.04
N ILE A 337 -7.61 8.95 -2.55
CA ILE A 337 -8.80 9.35 -3.33
C ILE A 337 -8.71 10.81 -3.82
N GLU A 338 -9.47 11.13 -4.88
CA GLU A 338 -9.29 12.29 -5.77
C GLU A 338 -7.82 12.45 -6.22
N PHE A 339 -7.26 11.38 -6.81
CA PHE A 339 -5.82 11.26 -7.06
C PHE A 339 -5.22 12.43 -7.84
N ASN A 340 -5.93 12.95 -8.86
CA ASN A 340 -5.48 14.10 -9.64
C ASN A 340 -5.36 15.38 -8.78
N LYS A 341 -6.36 15.69 -7.94
CA LYS A 341 -6.27 16.76 -6.93
C LYS A 341 -5.15 16.55 -5.92
N LEU A 342 -4.94 15.31 -5.47
CA LEU A 342 -3.83 14.95 -4.57
C LEU A 342 -2.48 15.27 -5.24
N LYS A 343 -2.32 15.00 -6.55
CA LYS A 343 -1.08 15.36 -7.27
C LYS A 343 -0.93 16.86 -7.46
N ALA A 344 -2.02 17.58 -7.70
CA ALA A 344 -2.01 19.05 -7.74
C ALA A 344 -1.57 19.65 -6.38
N TYR A 345 -2.07 19.11 -5.27
CA TYR A 345 -1.66 19.50 -3.92
C TYR A 345 -0.19 19.19 -3.63
N GLN A 346 0.28 17.96 -3.95
CA GLN A 346 1.67 17.54 -3.72
C GLN A 346 2.69 18.42 -4.48
N VAL A 347 2.30 18.99 -5.63
CA VAL A 347 3.06 20.05 -6.32
C VAL A 347 2.94 21.36 -5.55
N HIS A 348 1.72 21.87 -5.38
CA HIS A 348 1.42 23.16 -4.76
C HIS A 348 2.17 23.38 -3.45
N VAL A 349 2.03 22.47 -2.48
CA VAL A 349 2.65 22.60 -1.15
C VAL A 349 4.19 22.61 -1.20
N ASN A 350 4.80 21.93 -2.18
CA ASN A 350 6.26 21.95 -2.37
C ASN A 350 6.76 23.20 -3.10
N THR A 351 5.93 23.86 -3.94
CA THR A 351 6.33 25.12 -4.61
C THR A 351 6.75 26.20 -3.61
N PHE A 352 6.08 26.27 -2.45
CA PHE A 352 6.38 27.25 -1.39
C PHE A 352 7.82 27.15 -0.85
N LEU A 353 8.43 25.96 -0.88
CA LEU A 353 9.78 25.72 -0.37
C LEU A 353 10.81 25.43 -1.47
N ALA A 354 10.39 25.24 -2.72
CA ALA A 354 11.27 24.84 -3.82
C ALA A 354 12.36 25.88 -4.17
N ASN A 355 12.05 27.17 -4.09
CA ASN A 355 13.03 28.22 -4.29
C ASN A 355 13.79 28.53 -2.99
N ASN A 356 14.92 27.85 -2.78
CA ASN A 356 15.78 28.05 -1.61
C ASN A 356 16.42 29.45 -1.48
N LYS A 357 16.32 30.30 -2.51
CA LYS A 357 16.77 31.71 -2.47
C LYS A 357 15.68 32.67 -2.02
N SER A 358 14.41 32.22 -1.97
CA SER A 358 13.27 33.04 -1.53
C SER A 358 13.34 33.39 -0.04
N GLU A 359 12.68 34.47 0.38
CA GLU A 359 12.66 34.90 1.78
C GLU A 359 11.77 34.01 2.66
N GLY A 360 10.78 33.35 2.06
CA GLY A 360 9.86 32.43 2.74
C GLY A 360 10.34 30.99 2.83
N HIS A 361 11.49 30.63 2.24
CA HIS A 361 12.06 29.29 2.37
C HIS A 361 12.62 29.06 3.79
N PHE A 362 12.31 27.90 4.37
CA PHE A 362 12.98 27.37 5.55
C PHE A 362 13.41 25.91 5.34
N PRO A 363 14.59 25.49 5.85
CA PRO A 363 15.10 24.14 5.65
C PRO A 363 14.34 23.10 6.50
N PRO A 364 14.41 21.79 6.17
CA PRO A 364 13.85 20.72 7.00
C PRO A 364 14.36 20.68 8.46
N SER A 365 15.53 21.25 8.75
CA SER A 365 16.03 21.40 10.13
C SER A 365 15.18 22.35 10.99
N ALA A 366 14.27 23.13 10.40
CA ALA A 366 13.27 23.93 11.12
C ALA A 366 12.07 23.10 11.62
N TYR A 367 11.77 21.95 11.02
CA TYR A 367 10.50 21.24 11.29
C TYR A 367 10.37 20.77 12.76
N PRO A 368 11.44 20.32 13.46
CA PRO A 368 11.35 20.00 14.90
C PRO A 368 11.05 21.22 15.80
N MET A 369 11.49 22.42 15.42
CA MET A 369 11.14 23.66 16.14
C MET A 369 9.66 24.00 15.94
N ILE A 370 9.17 23.90 14.71
CA ILE A 370 7.77 24.14 14.36
C ILE A 370 6.87 23.15 15.11
N HIS A 371 7.21 21.86 15.07
CA HIS A 371 6.50 20.80 15.80
C HIS A 371 6.43 21.07 17.31
N LYS A 372 7.54 21.51 17.91
CA LYS A 372 7.59 21.89 19.32
C LYS A 372 6.65 23.06 19.63
N ALA A 373 6.52 24.04 18.75
CA ALA A 373 5.56 25.14 18.90
C ALA A 373 4.10 24.67 18.76
N VAL A 374 3.82 23.72 17.85
CA VAL A 374 2.50 23.08 17.74
C VAL A 374 2.12 22.34 19.02
N LEU A 375 2.99 21.47 19.54
CA LEU A 375 2.74 20.74 20.80
C LEU A 375 2.51 21.71 21.97
N GLN A 376 3.33 22.76 22.09
CA GLN A 376 3.15 23.81 23.11
C GLN A 376 1.81 24.58 23.02
N ALA A 377 1.11 24.52 21.89
CA ALA A 377 -0.20 25.13 21.71
C ALA A 377 -1.37 24.13 21.83
N CYS A 378 -1.15 22.84 21.51
CA CYS A 378 -2.24 21.91 21.21
C CYS A 378 -2.16 20.50 21.84
N ASP A 379 -1.04 20.09 22.44
CA ASP A 379 -0.89 18.78 23.13
C ASP A 379 -1.96 18.66 24.25
N ALA A 380 -1.98 19.63 25.16
CA ALA A 380 -2.93 19.76 26.29
C ALA A 380 -4.43 19.90 25.93
N SER A 381 -4.83 19.81 24.66
CA SER A 381 -6.21 20.08 24.21
C SER A 381 -7.21 18.94 24.47
N ASP A 382 -6.75 17.74 24.83
CA ASP A 382 -7.60 16.62 25.28
C ASP A 382 -7.61 16.41 26.81
N GLY A 383 -6.77 17.17 27.54
CA GLY A 383 -6.56 17.06 28.98
C GLY A 383 -5.25 16.34 29.39
N VAL A 384 -4.44 15.87 28.43
CA VAL A 384 -3.18 15.16 28.65
C VAL A 384 -2.03 15.86 27.94
N VAL A 385 -0.79 15.62 28.37
CA VAL A 385 0.43 16.11 27.70
C VAL A 385 1.32 14.89 27.47
N ASP A 386 1.27 14.32 26.27
CA ASP A 386 1.99 13.09 25.90
C ASP A 386 2.73 13.18 24.55
N GLY A 387 2.69 14.35 23.90
CA GLY A 387 3.31 14.60 22.60
C GLY A 387 2.42 14.27 21.41
N ILE A 388 1.10 14.18 21.60
CA ILE A 388 0.12 13.88 20.55
C ILE A 388 -0.87 15.05 20.41
N VAL A 389 -1.06 15.55 19.19
CA VAL A 389 -2.19 16.46 18.91
C VAL A 389 -3.43 15.62 18.63
N SER A 390 -4.32 15.50 19.63
CA SER A 390 -5.50 14.62 19.56
C SER A 390 -6.67 15.18 18.73
N ASP A 391 -6.86 16.50 18.67
CA ASP A 391 -7.76 17.14 17.71
C ASP A 391 -7.07 18.28 16.95
N PRO A 392 -6.23 17.97 15.95
CA PRO A 392 -5.49 18.99 15.21
C PRO A 392 -6.38 19.84 14.28
N ARG A 393 -7.70 19.60 14.27
CA ARG A 393 -8.72 20.39 13.59
C ARG A 393 -9.13 21.65 14.35
N SER A 394 -9.15 21.58 15.69
CA SER A 394 -9.38 22.75 16.55
C SER A 394 -8.07 23.42 16.98
N CYS A 395 -6.94 22.71 16.90
CA CYS A 395 -5.60 23.25 17.08
C CYS A 395 -5.33 24.46 16.19
N LYS A 396 -4.95 25.57 16.80
CA LYS A 396 -4.53 26.81 16.12
C LYS A 396 -3.19 27.27 16.70
N PRO A 397 -2.06 26.76 16.19
CA PRO A 397 -0.75 27.06 16.76
C PRO A 397 -0.43 28.57 16.68
N ASP A 398 -0.16 29.18 17.82
CA ASP A 398 0.39 30.54 17.85
C ASP A 398 1.91 30.51 17.60
N PHE A 399 2.28 30.66 16.34
CA PHE A 399 3.68 30.77 15.92
C PHE A 399 4.32 32.13 16.24
N ALA A 400 3.65 33.07 16.95
CA ALA A 400 4.26 34.33 17.35
C ALA A 400 5.52 34.14 18.22
N LYS A 401 5.60 33.03 18.98
CA LYS A 401 6.80 32.63 19.75
C LYS A 401 7.99 32.23 18.88
N LEU A 402 7.80 32.05 17.57
CA LEU A 402 8.87 31.81 16.60
C LEU A 402 9.33 33.09 15.88
N ILE A 403 8.64 34.23 16.06
CA ILE A 403 9.07 35.52 15.49
C ILE A 403 10.40 35.94 16.14
N GLY A 404 11.38 36.34 15.33
CA GLY A 404 12.61 36.96 15.84
C GLY A 404 13.80 36.96 14.88
N CYS A 405 13.76 36.19 13.80
CA CYS A 405 14.86 36.13 12.84
C CYS A 405 14.81 37.35 11.90
N THR A 406 15.86 38.18 11.91
CA THR A 406 15.97 39.43 11.13
C THR A 406 16.71 39.26 9.80
N GLY A 407 17.25 38.06 9.53
CA GLY A 407 17.84 37.67 8.25
C GLY A 407 17.28 36.31 7.80
N LYS A 408 17.55 35.92 6.54
CA LYS A 408 17.17 34.60 6.00
C LYS A 408 17.70 33.49 6.93
N GLY A 409 16.85 32.51 7.25
CA GLY A 409 17.00 31.60 8.40
C GLY A 409 18.11 30.53 8.32
N THR A 410 19.34 30.93 8.00
CA THR A 410 20.61 30.23 8.26
C THR A 410 21.71 31.28 8.31
N ALA A 411 22.40 31.43 9.45
CA ALA A 411 23.67 32.15 9.45
C ALA A 411 24.72 31.25 8.76
N PRO A 412 25.40 31.69 7.68
CA PRO A 412 26.57 30.98 7.19
C PRO A 412 27.66 31.01 8.25
N SER A 413 28.49 29.97 8.29
CA SER A 413 29.71 29.96 9.11
C SER A 413 30.58 31.16 8.74
N SER A 414 31.06 31.91 9.74
CA SER A 414 31.80 33.15 9.56
C SER A 414 33.23 32.88 9.08
N ASP A 415 33.41 32.72 7.77
CA ASP A 415 34.70 32.80 7.08
C ASP A 415 34.50 33.36 5.66
N SER A 416 35.56 33.94 5.09
CA SER A 416 35.58 34.73 3.83
C SER A 416 34.63 35.93 3.79
N VAL A 417 35.14 37.07 4.27
CA VAL A 417 34.64 38.40 3.86
C VAL A 417 35.33 38.79 2.55
N GLU A 418 34.56 38.98 1.48
CA GLU A 418 34.92 39.90 0.39
C GLU A 418 33.77 40.87 0.12
N THR A 419 34.12 42.12 -0.20
CA THR A 419 33.19 43.26 -0.13
C THR A 419 32.62 43.67 -1.49
N ALA A 420 31.32 43.92 -1.54
CA ALA A 420 30.67 44.68 -2.62
C ALA A 420 29.78 45.80 -2.04
N PRO A 421 29.60 46.96 -2.72
CA PRO A 421 29.30 48.22 -2.01
C PRO A 421 27.84 48.48 -1.68
N GLU A 422 27.61 49.28 -0.62
CA GLU A 422 26.29 49.83 -0.28
C GLU A 422 25.81 50.87 -1.29
N SER A 423 24.91 50.51 -2.20
CA SER A 423 24.03 51.48 -2.85
C SER A 423 22.72 50.87 -3.37
N LEU A 424 21.69 50.80 -2.50
CA LEU A 424 20.26 50.93 -2.87
C LEU A 424 19.26 50.90 -1.69
N ILE A 425 19.67 51.20 -0.45
CA ILE A 425 18.73 51.33 0.68
C ILE A 425 18.15 52.76 0.77
N LYS A 426 17.00 52.99 0.12
CA LYS A 426 16.05 54.09 0.42
C LYS A 426 14.69 53.85 -0.20
N HIS A 427 13.62 54.30 0.49
CA HIS A 427 12.18 54.18 0.16
C HIS A 427 11.39 52.95 0.65
N ALA A 428 11.68 52.48 1.88
CA ALA A 428 10.71 51.71 2.66
C ALA A 428 9.93 52.62 3.63
N LYS A 429 8.78 53.19 3.20
CA LYS A 429 7.75 53.75 4.09
C LYS A 429 6.44 54.08 3.35
N ARG A 430 5.31 53.70 3.97
CA ARG A 430 3.90 53.80 3.49
C ARG A 430 3.57 52.92 2.27
N PHE A 431 2.76 51.88 2.49
CA PHE A 431 1.34 51.89 2.12
C PHE A 431 0.56 50.92 3.04
N LYS A 432 -0.74 51.18 3.26
CA LYS A 432 -1.69 50.27 3.93
C LYS A 432 -2.79 49.93 2.93
N HIS A 433 -3.20 48.66 2.91
CA HIS A 433 -4.33 48.09 2.14
C HIS A 433 -4.36 48.33 0.63
N ILE A 434 -4.35 47.25 -0.15
CA ILE A 434 -5.43 46.84 -1.09
C ILE A 434 -4.98 45.53 -1.79
N MET A 435 -5.94 44.72 -2.25
CA MET A 435 -5.69 43.41 -2.89
C MET A 435 -5.34 43.52 -4.40
N LEU A 436 -5.13 42.35 -5.00
CA LEU A 436 -5.15 42.00 -6.44
C LEU A 436 -3.76 41.94 -7.15
N PRO A 437 -3.64 41.09 -8.19
CA PRO A 437 -2.40 40.35 -8.44
C PRO A 437 -1.46 41.02 -9.44
N ARG A 438 -0.17 40.67 -9.36
CA ARG A 438 0.85 41.15 -10.29
C ARG A 438 1.09 40.12 -11.41
N GLN A 439 0.51 40.37 -12.57
CA GLN A 439 0.92 39.70 -13.82
C GLN A 439 2.37 40.05 -14.15
N VAL A 440 3.10 39.11 -14.76
CA VAL A 440 4.36 39.37 -15.49
C VAL A 440 4.35 38.50 -16.75
N SER A 441 4.52 39.12 -17.92
CA SER A 441 4.62 38.44 -19.22
C SER A 441 6.09 38.24 -19.63
N PRO A 442 6.44 37.18 -20.38
CA PRO A 442 7.83 36.84 -20.71
C PRO A 442 8.36 37.49 -22.00
N GLN A 443 9.66 37.76 -22.03
CA GLN A 443 10.48 38.09 -23.21
C GLN A 443 11.90 37.50 -23.06
N PRO A 444 12.68 37.33 -24.15
CA PRO A 444 13.22 36.00 -24.49
C PRO A 444 14.74 35.81 -24.28
N ALA A 445 15.21 34.62 -24.64
CA ALA A 445 16.60 34.15 -24.52
C ALA A 445 17.50 34.54 -25.71
N SER A 446 18.82 34.37 -25.51
CA SER A 446 19.88 34.43 -26.53
C SER A 446 21.03 33.48 -26.15
N ASP A 447 21.69 32.88 -27.13
CA ASP A 447 22.64 31.75 -27.04
C ASP A 447 23.69 31.86 -28.18
N PRO A 448 24.62 30.90 -28.41
CA PRO A 448 25.78 30.43 -27.63
C PRO A 448 27.13 30.88 -28.24
N SER A 449 28.28 30.56 -27.58
CA SER A 449 29.50 30.03 -28.28
C SER A 449 30.69 29.64 -27.36
N ALA A 450 31.06 28.34 -27.37
CA ALA A 450 32.42 27.72 -27.44
C ALA A 450 33.59 28.12 -26.47
N PRO A 451 34.62 27.25 -26.26
CA PRO A 451 34.68 25.77 -26.35
C PRO A 451 35.42 25.04 -25.18
N LEU A 452 35.25 23.70 -25.14
CA LEU A 452 36.15 22.61 -24.70
C LEU A 452 37.36 22.86 -23.76
N GLU A 453 37.48 22.03 -22.70
CA GLU A 453 38.68 21.21 -22.47
C GLU A 453 38.39 19.97 -21.58
N VAL A 454 39.25 18.92 -21.62
CA VAL A 454 39.09 17.66 -20.85
C VAL A 454 40.44 17.07 -20.43
N PRO A 455 40.65 16.87 -19.12
CA PRO A 455 41.29 15.66 -18.58
C PRO A 455 40.50 15.08 -17.38
N GLY A 456 40.74 13.86 -16.89
CA GLY A 456 41.71 12.87 -17.36
C GLY A 456 42.19 11.88 -16.28
N GLY A 457 41.26 11.19 -15.60
CA GLY A 457 41.51 9.95 -14.84
C GLY A 457 42.41 9.99 -13.59
N GLY A 458 41.85 9.68 -12.41
CA GLY A 458 42.64 9.43 -11.20
C GLY A 458 41.79 9.10 -9.98
N ALA A 459 41.74 7.82 -9.58
CA ALA A 459 41.05 7.40 -8.36
C ALA A 459 42.02 7.36 -7.17
N SER A 460 41.67 8.07 -6.08
CA SER A 460 42.35 7.99 -4.78
C SER A 460 41.32 8.18 -3.67
N SER A 461 41.42 7.39 -2.59
CA SER A 461 40.39 7.36 -1.53
C SER A 461 40.81 8.14 -0.29
N SER A 462 40.40 9.41 -0.20
CA SER A 462 40.34 10.19 1.05
C SER A 462 38.97 10.05 1.72
N LYS A 463 38.95 10.02 3.06
CA LYS A 463 37.73 10.09 3.87
C LYS A 463 37.40 11.55 4.18
N ASP A 464 36.94 12.29 3.19
CA ASP A 464 36.53 13.67 3.43
C ASP A 464 35.19 13.71 4.18
N SER A 465 35.19 14.40 5.31
CA SER A 465 34.03 14.52 6.19
C SER A 465 32.90 15.28 5.50
N ALA A 466 31.68 14.75 5.57
CA ALA A 466 30.49 15.45 5.08
C ALA A 466 30.39 16.87 5.68
N PRO A 467 29.95 17.88 4.91
CA PRO A 467 29.84 19.25 5.38
C PRO A 467 28.90 19.33 6.60
N PRO A 468 29.13 20.27 7.54
CA PRO A 468 28.32 20.38 8.74
C PRO A 468 26.85 20.60 8.38
N ASN A 469 25.99 19.78 8.99
CA ASN A 469 24.54 19.86 8.85
C ASN A 469 24.09 21.27 9.29
N PRO A 470 23.40 22.07 8.45
CA PRO A 470 23.08 23.46 8.78
C PRO A 470 22.28 23.52 10.08
N SER A 471 22.77 24.33 11.02
CA SER A 471 22.23 24.41 12.37
C SER A 471 20.73 24.72 12.34
N ALA A 472 19.97 24.00 13.16
CA ALA A 472 18.52 24.18 13.23
C ALA A 472 18.21 25.63 13.64
N PRO A 473 17.36 26.36 12.89
CA PRO A 473 17.02 27.72 13.24
C PRO A 473 16.25 27.78 14.56
N THR A 474 16.43 28.86 15.31
CA THR A 474 15.80 29.12 16.61
C THR A 474 14.60 30.07 16.53
N CYS A 475 14.36 30.63 15.34
CA CYS A 475 13.24 31.51 15.00
C CYS A 475 12.91 31.37 13.50
N LEU A 476 11.84 32.04 13.07
CA LEU A 476 11.44 32.23 11.68
C LEU A 476 11.32 33.73 11.37
N THR A 477 11.41 34.08 10.09
CA THR A 477 11.11 35.42 9.55
C THR A 477 9.60 35.56 9.25
N ASP A 478 9.09 36.79 9.10
CA ASP A 478 7.68 37.00 8.72
C ASP A 478 7.31 36.30 7.38
N PRO A 479 8.13 36.33 6.31
CA PRO A 479 7.87 35.53 5.11
C PRO A 479 7.89 34.01 5.35
N GLN A 480 8.76 33.49 6.22
CA GLN A 480 8.77 32.05 6.57
C GLN A 480 7.51 31.65 7.35
N LEU A 481 7.02 32.52 8.24
CA LEU A 481 5.75 32.33 8.93
C LEU A 481 4.54 32.41 7.97
N GLN A 482 4.61 33.26 6.94
CA GLN A 482 3.61 33.28 5.88
C GLN A 482 3.63 32.00 5.03
N THR A 483 4.80 31.47 4.67
CA THR A 483 4.94 30.14 4.05
C THR A 483 4.34 29.05 4.93
N LEU A 484 4.67 29.05 6.22
CA LEU A 484 4.18 28.05 7.18
C LEU A 484 2.65 28.09 7.31
N SER A 485 2.06 29.29 7.40
CA SER A 485 0.60 29.48 7.37
C SER A 485 -0.04 28.96 6.07
N SER A 486 0.66 29.14 4.94
CA SER A 486 0.20 28.68 3.62
C SER A 486 0.21 27.15 3.49
N ILE A 487 1.11 26.46 4.19
CA ILE A 487 1.16 24.98 4.23
C ILE A 487 -0.04 24.39 5.00
N TYR A 488 -0.51 25.08 6.06
CA TYR A 488 -1.72 24.73 6.81
C TYR A 488 -3.02 25.33 6.24
N THR A 489 -3.00 25.88 5.01
CA THR A 489 -4.18 26.47 4.35
C THR A 489 -4.67 25.58 3.22
N ASP A 490 -5.99 25.34 3.16
CA ASP A 490 -6.61 24.52 2.11
C ASP A 490 -6.33 25.07 0.71
N TYR A 491 -5.87 24.20 -0.19
CA TYR A 491 -5.61 24.57 -1.58
C TYR A 491 -6.93 24.74 -2.33
N THR A 492 -7.25 25.97 -2.71
CA THR A 492 -8.47 26.34 -3.43
C THR A 492 -8.16 27.07 -4.74
N ILE A 493 -9.05 26.91 -5.72
CA ILE A 493 -9.01 27.61 -7.01
C ILE A 493 -10.38 28.27 -7.19
N SER A 494 -10.42 29.60 -7.15
CA SER A 494 -11.67 30.39 -7.26
C SER A 494 -12.79 29.85 -6.36
N THR A 495 -12.49 29.76 -5.06
CA THR A 495 -13.29 29.16 -3.96
C THR A 495 -13.61 27.67 -4.01
N ARG A 496 -13.34 26.97 -5.13
CA ARG A 496 -13.46 25.49 -5.18
C ARG A 496 -12.27 24.85 -4.47
N LEU A 497 -12.56 23.92 -3.56
CA LEU A 497 -11.56 23.06 -2.90
C LEU A 497 -10.90 22.12 -3.91
N ILE A 498 -9.57 22.17 -3.97
CA ILE A 498 -8.73 21.17 -4.62
C ILE A 498 -8.29 20.14 -3.58
N ARG A 499 -7.66 20.59 -2.49
CA ARG A 499 -7.28 19.69 -1.40
C ARG A 499 -7.21 20.41 -0.07
N GLU A 500 -7.64 19.71 0.96
CA GLU A 500 -7.46 20.09 2.35
C GLU A 500 -5.98 20.15 2.72
N ALA A 501 -5.62 20.98 3.70
CA ALA A 501 -4.26 21.09 4.19
C ALA A 501 -3.81 19.88 5.02
N VAL A 502 -2.49 19.67 5.12
CA VAL A 502 -1.91 18.89 6.22
C VAL A 502 -2.24 19.57 7.55
N LEU A 503 -2.41 18.79 8.61
CA LEU A 503 -2.80 19.30 9.93
C LEU A 503 -1.59 19.51 10.85
N PRO A 504 -1.67 20.42 11.84
CA PRO A 504 -0.64 20.57 12.86
C PRO A 504 -0.38 19.25 13.63
N GLY A 505 0.89 18.92 13.81
CA GLY A 505 1.37 17.63 14.35
C GLY A 505 1.97 16.71 13.27
N SER A 506 1.80 17.04 11.98
CA SER A 506 2.34 16.28 10.83
C SER A 506 3.81 16.61 10.50
N GLU A 507 4.36 17.69 11.06
CA GLU A 507 5.67 18.27 10.73
C GLU A 507 6.84 17.27 10.75
N MET A 508 6.86 16.37 11.73
CA MET A 508 7.88 15.32 11.82
C MET A 508 7.77 14.32 10.65
N GLY A 509 6.57 14.11 10.13
CA GLY A 509 6.29 13.31 8.95
C GLY A 509 6.70 13.98 7.62
N TRP A 510 6.79 15.31 7.56
CA TRP A 510 7.05 16.06 6.31
C TRP A 510 8.33 15.59 5.61
N THR A 511 9.41 15.36 6.37
CA THR A 511 10.66 14.78 5.87
C THR A 511 10.60 13.25 5.77
N ILE A 512 10.02 12.54 6.75
CA ILE A 512 9.98 11.07 6.79
C ILE A 512 9.26 10.50 5.55
N SER A 513 8.16 11.12 5.12
CA SER A 513 7.41 10.73 3.93
C SER A 513 7.86 11.45 2.64
N ASN A 514 8.91 12.30 2.71
CA ASN A 514 9.33 13.21 1.63
C ASN A 514 8.13 13.98 1.02
N ALA A 515 7.20 14.42 1.87
CA ALA A 515 5.92 14.97 1.45
C ALA A 515 5.97 16.49 1.27
N ILE A 516 6.63 17.18 2.20
CA ILE A 516 6.83 18.64 2.19
C ILE A 516 8.30 18.88 2.48
N VAL A 517 9.09 19.09 1.43
CA VAL A 517 10.57 19.24 1.51
C VAL A 517 11.14 20.25 0.51
N GLY A 518 10.28 20.96 -0.23
CA GLY A 518 10.70 21.84 -1.33
C GLY A 518 11.18 21.08 -2.57
N LYS A 519 10.70 19.84 -2.77
CA LYS A 519 10.99 19.05 -3.98
C LYS A 519 9.71 18.48 -4.53
N ILE A 520 9.37 18.84 -5.76
CA ILE A 520 8.23 18.24 -6.46
C ILE A 520 8.62 16.82 -6.85
N GLY A 521 7.91 15.83 -6.31
CA GLY A 521 8.25 14.42 -6.51
C GLY A 521 7.94 13.92 -7.92
N ALA A 522 8.63 12.86 -8.36
CA ALA A 522 8.39 12.25 -9.67
C ALA A 522 6.95 11.77 -9.87
N SER A 523 6.26 11.34 -8.80
CA SER A 523 4.87 10.84 -8.88
C SER A 523 3.85 11.89 -9.38
N PRO A 524 3.69 13.08 -8.76
CA PRO A 524 2.81 14.11 -9.31
C PRO A 524 3.30 14.66 -10.66
N SER A 525 4.61 14.84 -10.86
CA SER A 525 5.14 15.33 -12.15
C SER A 525 4.77 14.37 -13.29
N ALA A 526 5.03 13.07 -13.12
CA ALA A 526 4.73 12.05 -14.12
C ALA A 526 3.22 11.86 -14.36
N TRP A 527 2.39 12.04 -13.32
CA TRP A 527 0.93 12.01 -13.47
C TRP A 527 0.47 13.11 -14.44
N PHE A 528 0.84 14.37 -14.19
CA PHE A 528 0.43 15.46 -15.07
C PHE A 528 1.07 15.37 -16.45
N HIS A 529 2.36 15.00 -16.52
CA HIS A 529 3.11 14.89 -17.77
C HIS A 529 2.58 13.79 -18.70
N TYR A 530 2.47 12.55 -18.19
CA TYR A 530 2.07 11.41 -19.03
C TYR A 530 0.56 11.22 -19.15
N GLN A 531 -0.22 11.49 -18.10
CA GLN A 531 -1.67 11.21 -18.13
C GLN A 531 -2.50 12.42 -18.55
N VAL A 532 -2.29 13.56 -17.88
CA VAL A 532 -3.14 14.75 -18.09
C VAL A 532 -2.74 15.53 -19.34
N LEU A 533 -1.45 15.61 -19.66
CA LEU A 533 -0.91 16.32 -20.81
C LEU A 533 -0.60 15.39 -22.01
N ASN A 534 -0.61 14.07 -21.82
CA ASN A 534 -0.23 13.07 -22.82
C ASN A 534 1.13 13.36 -23.50
N SER A 535 2.11 13.83 -22.72
CA SER A 535 3.43 14.20 -23.23
C SER A 535 4.35 12.99 -23.29
N THR A 536 5.01 12.81 -24.43
CA THR A 536 6.03 11.77 -24.65
C THR A 536 7.47 12.28 -24.45
N SER A 537 7.67 13.56 -24.10
CA SER A 537 9.01 14.11 -23.87
C SER A 537 9.63 13.58 -22.58
N ASP A 538 10.93 13.82 -22.39
CA ASP A 538 11.60 13.53 -21.12
C ASP A 538 10.89 14.26 -19.96
N LEU A 539 10.74 13.56 -18.84
CA LEU A 539 10.18 14.06 -17.59
C LEU A 539 11.19 14.94 -16.84
N PHE A 540 12.50 14.77 -17.07
CA PHE A 540 13.55 15.57 -16.42
C PHE A 540 13.49 17.06 -16.79
N ILE A 541 12.98 17.39 -17.97
CA ILE A 541 12.79 18.77 -18.44
C ILE A 541 11.39 19.34 -18.12
N PHE A 542 10.51 18.57 -17.47
CA PHE A 542 9.14 19.00 -17.14
C PHE A 542 9.11 19.74 -15.81
N ASP A 543 9.09 21.08 -15.86
CA ASP A 543 8.83 21.90 -14.68
C ASP A 543 7.34 21.86 -14.29
N ALA A 544 7.01 20.83 -13.52
CA ALA A 544 5.71 20.67 -12.87
C ALA A 544 5.29 21.88 -12.00
N GLY A 545 6.24 22.69 -11.51
CA GLY A 545 5.98 23.86 -10.68
C GLY A 545 5.38 25.04 -11.44
N THR A 546 5.61 25.13 -12.75
CA THR A 546 5.00 26.16 -13.63
C THR A 546 3.97 25.59 -14.60
N ALA A 547 4.10 24.33 -15.03
CA ALA A 547 3.19 23.71 -15.99
C ALA A 547 1.80 23.37 -15.41
N ILE A 548 1.71 23.03 -14.11
CA ILE A 548 0.46 22.55 -13.49
C ILE A 548 -0.40 23.75 -13.05
N THR A 549 -1.00 24.39 -14.06
CA THR A 549 -1.94 25.51 -13.89
C THR A 549 -3.35 25.02 -13.53
N PRO A 550 -4.24 25.90 -12.99
CA PRO A 550 -5.65 25.58 -12.78
C PRO A 550 -6.36 24.90 -13.96
N THR A 551 -6.10 25.36 -15.18
CA THR A 551 -6.67 24.78 -16.41
C THR A 551 -6.25 23.33 -16.64
N ILE A 552 -5.01 22.98 -16.29
CA ILE A 552 -4.46 21.63 -16.39
C ILE A 552 -4.97 20.72 -15.27
N ILE A 553 -5.08 21.25 -14.05
CA ILE A 553 -5.73 20.53 -12.93
C ILE A 553 -7.16 20.13 -13.34
N ASP A 554 -7.92 21.09 -13.89
CA ASP A 554 -9.30 20.86 -14.33
C ASP A 554 -9.41 20.00 -15.59
N ALA A 555 -8.38 19.95 -16.44
CA ALA A 555 -8.30 18.99 -17.52
C ALA A 555 -8.15 17.55 -16.97
N GLY A 556 -7.29 17.35 -15.97
CA GLY A 556 -7.13 16.07 -15.28
C GLY A 556 -8.41 15.60 -14.56
N GLU A 557 -9.14 16.53 -13.94
CA GLU A 557 -10.44 16.22 -13.31
C GLU A 557 -11.52 15.81 -14.31
N ARG A 558 -11.50 16.35 -15.54
CA ARG A 558 -12.43 15.96 -16.61
C ARG A 558 -12.02 14.70 -17.35
N LEU A 559 -10.72 14.42 -17.41
CA LEU A 559 -10.17 13.22 -18.04
C LEU A 559 -10.41 11.98 -17.16
N ASP A 560 -10.27 12.13 -15.84
CA ASP A 560 -10.27 11.06 -14.84
C ASP A 560 -9.57 9.78 -15.36
N ALA A 561 -8.28 9.91 -15.68
CA ALA A 561 -7.52 8.89 -16.41
C ALA A 561 -7.57 7.53 -15.69
N GLY A 562 -8.13 6.52 -16.35
CA GLY A 562 -8.41 5.18 -15.78
C GLY A 562 -9.29 5.19 -14.51
N GLN A 563 -10.07 6.25 -14.35
CA GLN A 563 -11.05 6.48 -13.29
C GLN A 563 -10.48 6.62 -11.86
N THR A 564 -9.28 7.22 -11.79
CA THR A 564 -8.55 7.62 -10.58
C THR A 564 -9.33 8.28 -9.46
N ILE A 565 -10.34 9.12 -9.75
CA ILE A 565 -10.93 10.02 -8.75
C ILE A 565 -11.47 9.23 -7.55
N THR A 566 -12.05 8.04 -7.77
CA THR A 566 -12.43 7.09 -6.70
C THR A 566 -13.20 7.76 -5.56
N PHE A 567 -14.13 8.66 -5.90
CA PHE A 567 -14.90 9.48 -4.95
C PHE A 567 -16.41 9.33 -5.15
N ILE A 568 -16.85 8.15 -5.61
CA ILE A 568 -18.27 7.82 -5.80
C ILE A 568 -18.91 7.63 -4.40
N PRO A 569 -19.93 8.43 -4.03
CA PRO A 569 -20.51 8.41 -2.69
C PRO A 569 -21.67 7.41 -2.54
N ASP A 570 -22.28 6.97 -3.64
CA ASP A 570 -23.29 5.93 -3.62
C ASP A 570 -22.60 4.56 -3.52
N LEU A 571 -22.70 3.97 -2.34
CA LEU A 571 -22.23 2.62 -2.02
C LEU A 571 -23.40 1.66 -1.74
N SER A 572 -24.64 2.03 -2.11
CA SER A 572 -25.85 1.28 -1.73
C SER A 572 -25.74 -0.18 -2.16
N ARG A 573 -25.36 -0.45 -3.42
CA ARG A 573 -25.16 -1.82 -3.94
C ARG A 573 -24.20 -2.67 -3.12
N PHE A 574 -23.13 -2.09 -2.56
CA PHE A 574 -22.15 -2.79 -1.74
C PHE A 574 -22.71 -3.12 -0.35
N PHE A 575 -23.38 -2.16 0.30
CA PHE A 575 -24.01 -2.42 1.61
C PHE A 575 -25.27 -3.30 1.51
N ASP A 576 -25.99 -3.26 0.40
CA ASP A 576 -27.16 -4.09 0.12
C ASP A 576 -26.77 -5.55 -0.11
N ALA A 577 -25.61 -5.81 -0.75
CA ALA A 577 -24.94 -7.11 -0.77
C ALA A 577 -24.38 -7.54 0.61
N GLY A 578 -24.61 -6.77 1.66
CA GLY A 578 -24.14 -7.05 3.02
C GLY A 578 -22.75 -6.50 3.35
N GLY A 579 -22.06 -5.89 2.38
CA GLY A 579 -20.69 -5.41 2.50
C GLY A 579 -20.43 -4.46 3.68
N LYS A 580 -19.19 -4.45 4.19
CA LYS A 580 -18.75 -3.61 5.32
C LYS A 580 -17.46 -2.85 5.01
N LEU A 581 -17.43 -1.56 5.32
CA LEU A 581 -16.28 -0.67 5.09
C LEU A 581 -15.72 -0.16 6.42
N MET A 582 -14.49 -0.57 6.74
CA MET A 582 -13.67 0.04 7.78
C MET A 582 -12.59 0.92 7.13
N HIS A 583 -12.54 2.18 7.55
CA HIS A 583 -11.67 3.19 6.99
C HIS A 583 -10.90 3.85 8.14
N TYR A 584 -9.60 4.11 7.99
CA TYR A 584 -8.85 4.90 8.96
C TYR A 584 -7.87 5.86 8.28
N HIS A 585 -7.58 6.98 8.95
CA HIS A 585 -6.61 7.97 8.47
C HIS A 585 -5.77 8.52 9.63
N GLY A 586 -4.46 8.66 9.43
CA GLY A 586 -3.59 9.33 10.40
C GLY A 586 -3.88 10.83 10.47
N LEU A 587 -4.17 11.37 11.65
CA LEU A 587 -4.40 12.81 11.81
C LEU A 587 -3.12 13.65 11.65
N ALA A 588 -1.95 13.00 11.68
CA ALA A 588 -0.66 13.59 11.36
C ALA A 588 -0.11 13.13 9.99
N ASP A 589 -0.97 12.60 9.10
CA ASP A 589 -0.59 12.19 7.74
C ASP A 589 -0.11 13.40 6.90
N PRO A 590 1.16 13.40 6.45
CA PRO A 590 1.73 14.51 5.70
C PRO A 590 1.60 14.33 4.17
N LEU A 591 1.31 13.11 3.70
CA LEU A 591 1.43 12.72 2.30
C LEU A 591 0.06 12.67 1.60
N VAL A 592 -0.98 12.28 2.35
CA VAL A 592 -2.38 12.42 1.99
C VAL A 592 -3.06 13.25 3.09
N PRO A 593 -3.44 14.52 2.83
CA PRO A 593 -4.13 15.34 3.82
C PRO A 593 -5.40 14.67 4.37
N PRO A 594 -5.55 14.50 5.70
CA PRO A 594 -6.48 13.54 6.26
C PRO A 594 -7.97 13.93 6.19
N LEU A 595 -8.29 15.21 6.02
CA LEU A 595 -9.68 15.70 6.02
C LEU A 595 -10.52 15.27 4.80
N VAL A 596 -9.87 14.76 3.74
CA VAL A 596 -10.55 14.12 2.61
C VAL A 596 -11.39 12.91 3.05
N SER A 597 -10.98 12.21 4.11
CA SER A 597 -11.66 11.01 4.61
C SER A 597 -12.97 11.32 5.34
N PRO A 598 -13.03 12.26 6.31
CA PRO A 598 -14.28 12.85 6.79
C PRO A 598 -15.19 13.34 5.66
N ARG A 599 -14.68 14.13 4.70
CA ARG A 599 -15.49 14.65 3.59
C ARG A 599 -16.09 13.52 2.73
N TYR A 600 -15.36 12.44 2.49
CA TYR A 600 -15.91 11.27 1.80
C TYR A 600 -16.93 10.51 2.66
N PHE A 601 -16.62 10.27 3.93
CA PHE A 601 -17.52 9.61 4.89
C PHE A 601 -18.88 10.31 5.02
N GLU A 602 -18.85 11.63 5.22
CA GLU A 602 -20.04 12.48 5.31
C GLU A 602 -20.84 12.49 4.00
N ARG A 603 -20.15 12.49 2.85
CA ARG A 603 -20.82 12.43 1.53
C ARG A 603 -21.49 11.08 1.25
N VAL A 604 -20.90 9.96 1.68
CA VAL A 604 -21.56 8.63 1.60
C VAL A 604 -22.80 8.62 2.50
N HIS A 605 -22.69 9.07 3.75
CA HIS A 605 -23.83 9.10 4.68
C HIS A 605 -24.95 10.03 4.20
N ALA A 606 -24.63 11.16 3.54
CA ALA A 606 -25.61 12.07 2.97
C ALA A 606 -26.33 11.52 1.72
N VAL A 607 -25.78 10.51 1.04
CA VAL A 607 -26.37 9.89 -0.16
C VAL A 607 -27.10 8.58 0.19
N VAL A 608 -26.53 7.77 1.08
CA VAL A 608 -26.97 6.40 1.37
C VAL A 608 -27.74 6.30 2.71
N GLY A 609 -27.64 7.30 3.58
CA GLY A 609 -28.42 7.38 4.82
C GLY A 609 -28.09 6.30 5.85
N GLU A 610 -29.13 5.76 6.49
CA GLU A 610 -29.06 4.79 7.60
C GLU A 610 -28.19 3.56 7.29
N LYS A 611 -28.29 3.04 6.06
CA LYS A 611 -27.54 1.87 5.58
C LYS A 611 -26.02 2.08 5.61
N ALA A 612 -25.55 3.32 5.44
CA ALA A 612 -24.14 3.67 5.63
C ALA A 612 -23.76 3.67 7.12
N SER A 613 -24.60 4.21 8.00
CA SER A 613 -24.37 4.19 9.45
C SER A 613 -24.22 2.76 10.00
N GLU A 614 -24.94 1.79 9.43
CA GLU A 614 -24.86 0.36 9.74
C GLU A 614 -23.61 -0.34 9.19
N SER A 615 -23.01 0.17 8.10
CA SER A 615 -22.05 -0.57 7.27
C SER A 615 -20.73 0.13 6.97
N TYR A 616 -20.54 1.38 7.42
CA TYR A 616 -19.33 2.17 7.20
C TYR A 616 -18.88 2.85 8.49
N LYS A 617 -17.66 2.53 8.99
CA LYS A 617 -17.00 3.26 10.08
C LYS A 617 -15.68 3.90 9.60
N LEU A 618 -15.43 5.12 10.05
CA LEU A 618 -14.16 5.86 9.87
C LEU A 618 -13.49 6.05 11.24
N TYR A 619 -12.17 5.84 11.32
CA TYR A 619 -11.35 6.11 12.51
C TYR A 619 -10.27 7.13 12.18
N MET A 620 -10.35 8.31 12.79
CA MET A 620 -9.31 9.34 12.68
C MET A 620 -8.30 9.11 13.82
N ILE A 621 -7.03 8.87 13.48
CA ILE A 621 -6.03 8.35 14.43
C ILE A 621 -5.07 9.47 14.89
N PRO A 622 -5.16 9.96 16.14
CA PRO A 622 -4.21 10.92 16.71
C PRO A 622 -2.75 10.51 16.55
N GLY A 623 -1.90 11.45 16.15
CA GLY A 623 -0.43 11.28 16.10
C GLY A 623 0.11 10.21 15.15
N MET A 624 -0.73 9.55 14.35
CA MET A 624 -0.30 8.61 13.32
C MET A 624 0.03 9.36 12.03
N LEU A 625 1.17 9.01 11.40
CA LEU A 625 1.58 9.52 10.09
C LEU A 625 0.89 8.73 8.95
N HIS A 626 1.46 8.74 7.75
CA HIS A 626 0.91 8.03 6.60
C HIS A 626 0.88 6.52 6.81
N CYS A 627 -0.33 5.92 6.86
CA CYS A 627 -0.63 4.51 7.17
C CYS A 627 -0.25 4.01 8.58
N ARG A 628 0.85 4.51 9.15
CA ARG A 628 1.54 3.98 10.35
C ARG A 628 2.59 4.98 10.85
N GLY A 629 3.29 4.65 11.92
CA GLY A 629 4.37 5.47 12.48
C GLY A 629 3.87 6.75 13.15
N GLY A 630 4.80 7.49 13.76
CA GLY A 630 4.51 8.69 14.54
C GLY A 630 4.33 8.44 16.05
N ALA A 631 3.97 9.51 16.76
CA ALA A 631 3.80 9.49 18.22
C ALA A 631 2.49 8.82 18.68
N GLY A 632 1.54 8.61 17.76
CA GLY A 632 0.20 8.09 18.04
C GLY A 632 0.11 6.60 18.38
N CYS A 633 -1.10 6.18 18.74
CA CYS A 633 -1.48 4.78 18.99
C CYS A 633 -1.76 4.01 17.69
N TRP A 634 -0.76 3.97 16.80
CA TRP A 634 -0.92 3.50 15.43
C TRP A 634 -0.86 1.98 15.24
N ASN A 635 -0.59 1.18 16.27
CA ASN A 635 -0.55 -0.27 16.16
C ASN A 635 -1.93 -0.86 16.46
N PHE A 636 -2.68 -1.20 15.41
CA PHE A 636 -4.04 -1.75 15.50
C PHE A 636 -4.43 -2.68 14.33
N GLY A 637 -3.47 -3.15 13.52
CA GLY A 637 -3.73 -4.15 12.48
C GLY A 637 -4.30 -3.58 11.18
N GLY A 638 -4.22 -2.26 11.02
CA GLY A 638 -4.53 -1.56 9.77
C GLY A 638 -3.69 -2.06 8.59
N ALA A 639 -4.14 -1.76 7.37
CA ALA A 639 -3.39 -2.06 6.17
C ALA A 639 -2.02 -1.35 6.12
N GLY A 640 -1.00 -2.05 5.64
CA GLY A 640 0.36 -1.54 5.60
C GLY A 640 1.02 -1.33 6.96
N GLN A 641 0.41 -1.73 8.09
CA GLN A 641 1.05 -1.82 9.42
C GLN A 641 1.74 -3.18 9.55
N ILE A 642 2.95 -3.27 8.99
CA ILE A 642 3.59 -4.56 8.65
C ILE A 642 5.03 -4.70 9.13
N GLU A 643 5.62 -3.64 9.70
CA GLU A 643 6.99 -3.65 10.21
C GLU A 643 7.25 -4.75 11.27
N PRO A 644 8.51 -5.20 11.45
CA PRO A 644 8.86 -6.13 12.52
C PRO A 644 8.52 -5.52 13.89
N GLY A 645 7.82 -6.26 14.74
CA GLY A 645 7.32 -5.76 16.03
C GLY A 645 6.17 -4.74 15.92
N ALA A 646 5.69 -4.39 14.72
CA ALA A 646 4.43 -3.65 14.56
C ALA A 646 3.26 -4.65 14.55
N ARG A 647 2.57 -4.72 15.69
CA ARG A 647 1.45 -5.64 15.95
C ARG A 647 0.40 -5.00 16.84
N PRO A 648 -0.88 -5.36 16.72
CA PRO A 648 -1.86 -5.04 17.76
C PRO A 648 -1.42 -5.62 19.12
N LEU A 649 -2.04 -5.12 20.18
CA LEU A 649 -1.74 -5.57 21.53
C LEU A 649 -2.08 -7.07 21.71
N ARG A 650 -3.23 -7.49 21.18
CA ARG A 650 -3.80 -8.84 21.25
C ARG A 650 -4.47 -9.24 19.95
N ALA A 651 -4.53 -10.54 19.67
CA ALA A 651 -5.25 -11.13 18.54
C ALA A 651 -6.77 -11.19 18.79
N ASP A 652 -7.40 -10.04 19.01
CA ASP A 652 -8.84 -9.90 19.23
C ASP A 652 -9.44 -8.71 18.47
N ALA A 653 -10.76 -8.72 18.25
CA ALA A 653 -11.50 -7.69 17.51
C ALA A 653 -11.58 -6.30 18.21
N LYS A 654 -11.10 -6.16 19.45
CA LYS A 654 -10.96 -4.85 20.10
C LYS A 654 -9.63 -4.19 19.77
N HIS A 655 -8.57 -4.97 19.54
CA HIS A 655 -7.23 -4.44 19.26
C HIS A 655 -6.81 -4.53 17.78
N ASP A 656 -7.31 -5.53 17.04
CA ASP A 656 -6.97 -5.80 15.65
C ASP A 656 -8.13 -5.44 14.70
N MET A 657 -7.88 -4.51 13.78
CA MET A 657 -8.88 -3.91 12.89
C MET A 657 -9.30 -4.83 11.74
N LEU A 658 -8.46 -5.80 11.36
CA LEU A 658 -8.87 -6.81 10.39
C LEU A 658 -9.75 -7.87 11.07
N LEU A 659 -9.43 -8.27 12.30
CA LEU A 659 -10.32 -9.13 13.10
C LEU A 659 -11.64 -8.41 13.46
N ALA A 660 -11.61 -7.11 13.70
CA ALA A 660 -12.82 -6.29 13.89
C ALA A 660 -13.72 -6.30 12.64
N LEU A 661 -13.14 -6.11 11.45
CA LEU A 661 -13.87 -6.20 10.18
C LEU A 661 -14.46 -7.60 9.98
N MET A 662 -13.70 -8.66 10.28
CA MET A 662 -14.17 -10.04 10.19
C MET A 662 -15.32 -10.32 11.17
N GLU A 663 -15.25 -9.88 12.43
CA GLU A 663 -16.36 -10.05 13.37
C GLU A 663 -17.59 -9.19 13.04
N TRP A 664 -17.41 -8.06 12.36
CA TRP A 664 -18.52 -7.21 11.90
C TRP A 664 -19.26 -7.82 10.71
N VAL A 665 -18.55 -8.35 9.72
CA VAL A 665 -19.10 -9.08 8.57
C VAL A 665 -19.75 -10.40 9.02
N GLU A 666 -19.02 -11.24 9.74
CA GLU A 666 -19.40 -12.65 9.99
C GLU A 666 -20.35 -12.82 11.18
N LYS A 667 -20.41 -11.83 12.08
CA LYS A 667 -21.11 -11.94 13.37
C LYS A 667 -21.94 -10.70 13.73
N GLY A 668 -22.02 -9.70 12.84
CA GLY A 668 -22.75 -8.45 13.05
C GLY A 668 -22.18 -7.55 14.16
N ARG A 669 -20.97 -7.81 14.66
CA ARG A 669 -20.39 -7.08 15.81
C ARG A 669 -19.83 -5.72 15.39
N VAL A 670 -20.63 -4.67 15.56
CA VAL A 670 -20.26 -3.30 15.14
C VAL A 670 -19.10 -2.75 15.97
N PRO A 671 -17.94 -2.40 15.36
CA PRO A 671 -16.72 -2.01 16.09
C PRO A 671 -16.71 -0.52 16.48
N ASN A 672 -17.67 -0.06 17.28
CA ASN A 672 -17.81 1.38 17.62
C ASN A 672 -16.61 1.97 18.40
N GLU A 673 -15.86 1.15 19.13
CA GLU A 673 -14.61 1.48 19.82
C GLU A 673 -13.59 0.36 19.58
N MET A 674 -12.35 0.74 19.25
CA MET A 674 -11.18 -0.14 19.24
C MET A 674 -10.09 0.38 20.20
N VAL A 675 -8.99 -0.34 20.42
CA VAL A 675 -7.83 0.12 21.19
C VAL A 675 -6.55 0.03 20.36
N GLY A 676 -5.98 1.18 20.04
CA GLY A 676 -4.69 1.30 19.38
C GLY A 676 -3.55 1.37 20.39
N THR A 677 -2.37 0.89 19.99
CA THR A 677 -1.18 0.86 20.84
C THR A 677 -0.04 1.69 20.26
N ALA A 678 0.68 2.38 21.14
CA ALA A 678 1.98 2.96 20.83
C ALA A 678 3.03 2.28 21.69
N TYR A 679 4.03 1.66 21.04
CA TYR A 679 5.16 1.05 21.72
C TYR A 679 6.29 2.05 21.98
N ARG A 680 7.33 1.58 22.66
CA ARG A 680 8.58 2.32 22.91
C ARG A 680 9.57 2.09 21.77
N SER A 681 10.45 3.07 21.54
CA SER A 681 11.71 2.83 20.85
C SER A 681 12.77 2.24 21.79
N GLU A 682 13.90 1.77 21.27
CA GLU A 682 15.05 1.29 22.08
C GLU A 682 15.50 2.31 23.16
N ASP A 683 15.34 3.61 22.91
CA ASP A 683 15.63 4.69 23.87
C ASP A 683 14.49 4.99 24.87
N GLY A 684 13.47 4.13 24.94
CA GLY A 684 12.30 4.24 25.80
C GLY A 684 11.23 5.26 25.35
N GLY A 685 11.53 6.04 24.31
CA GLY A 685 10.70 7.12 23.78
C GLY A 685 9.63 6.67 22.77
N ALA A 686 9.18 7.59 21.93
CA ALA A 686 8.34 7.27 20.76
C ALA A 686 9.22 6.91 19.55
N PRO A 687 8.88 5.88 18.75
CA PRO A 687 9.61 5.54 17.53
C PRO A 687 9.74 6.71 16.55
N LYS A 688 10.97 7.24 16.44
CA LYS A 688 11.33 8.39 15.58
C LYS A 688 11.44 8.04 14.10
N ARG A 689 11.41 6.74 13.77
CA ARG A 689 11.55 6.13 12.44
C ARG A 689 10.89 4.75 12.42
N SER A 690 10.69 4.20 11.23
CA SER A 690 10.15 2.85 11.00
C SER A 690 11.23 1.75 10.89
N ASP A 691 12.48 2.04 11.25
CA ASP A 691 13.61 1.10 11.21
C ASP A 691 14.00 0.51 12.58
N ASP A 692 13.29 0.87 13.66
CA ASP A 692 13.25 0.12 14.92
C ASP A 692 12.59 -1.24 14.66
N LYS A 693 13.24 -2.34 15.07
CA LYS A 693 12.94 -3.70 14.60
C LYS A 693 12.24 -4.56 15.65
N THR A 694 12.10 -4.07 16.87
CA THR A 694 11.43 -4.76 17.98
C THR A 694 10.57 -3.81 18.84
N PRO A 695 9.80 -2.85 18.28
CA PRO A 695 9.02 -1.90 19.08
C PRO A 695 8.11 -2.60 20.09
N PHE A 696 7.38 -3.66 19.71
CA PHE A 696 6.61 -4.46 20.69
C PHE A 696 7.47 -4.96 21.87
N GLY A 697 8.65 -5.51 21.61
CA GLY A 697 9.56 -6.04 22.63
C GLY A 697 10.15 -4.96 23.55
N ASN A 698 10.21 -3.70 23.08
CA ASN A 698 10.57 -2.54 23.91
C ASN A 698 9.44 -2.17 24.90
N GLY A 699 8.25 -2.75 24.75
CA GLY A 699 7.09 -2.59 25.63
C GLY A 699 6.15 -1.44 25.26
N VAL A 700 4.98 -1.41 25.89
CA VAL A 700 3.95 -0.38 25.67
C VAL A 700 4.41 0.98 26.23
N ARG A 701 4.22 2.03 25.44
CA ARG A 701 4.38 3.44 25.86
C ARG A 701 3.05 4.04 26.29
N LEU A 702 2.00 3.87 25.48
CA LEU A 702 0.61 4.20 25.82
C LEU A 702 -0.40 3.49 24.90
N THR A 703 -1.67 3.40 25.34
CA THR A 703 -2.82 2.92 24.57
C THR A 703 -3.93 3.98 24.55
N ARG A 704 -4.73 4.02 23.49
CA ARG A 704 -5.88 4.95 23.34
C ARG A 704 -7.06 4.23 22.73
N PRO A 705 -8.31 4.57 23.11
CA PRO A 705 -9.46 4.14 22.33
C PRO A 705 -9.41 4.83 20.95
N LEU A 706 -9.65 4.05 19.90
CA LEU A 706 -9.85 4.54 18.54
C LEU A 706 -11.36 4.61 18.32
N CYS A 707 -11.86 5.83 18.24
CA CYS A 707 -13.28 6.12 18.20
C CYS A 707 -13.80 6.18 16.77
N ALA A 708 -15.00 5.63 16.53
CA ALA A 708 -15.69 5.83 15.27
C ALA A 708 -16.09 7.31 15.11
N TYR A 709 -15.70 7.91 13.99
CA TYR A 709 -16.01 9.29 13.61
C TYR A 709 -17.54 9.52 13.62
N PRO A 710 -18.03 10.65 14.18
CA PRO A 710 -17.29 11.86 14.57
C PRO A 710 -16.72 11.87 16.00
N MET A 711 -16.92 10.81 16.80
CA MET A 711 -16.52 10.76 18.21
C MET A 711 -14.99 10.81 18.39
N GLN A 712 -14.52 11.31 19.54
CA GLN A 712 -13.10 11.40 19.86
C GLN A 712 -12.78 10.80 21.23
N ALA A 713 -11.54 10.37 21.41
CA ALA A 713 -11.03 9.98 22.72
C ALA A 713 -10.93 11.20 23.63
N ARG A 714 -11.65 11.19 24.76
CA ARG A 714 -11.61 12.25 25.78
C ARG A 714 -11.36 11.64 27.16
N LEU A 715 -10.63 12.36 28.00
CA LEU A 715 -10.26 11.90 29.34
C LEU A 715 -11.50 11.84 30.25
N ARG A 716 -11.74 10.69 30.88
CA ARG A 716 -12.91 10.48 31.76
C ARG A 716 -12.89 11.45 32.95
N ARG A 717 -14.03 12.09 33.24
CA ARG A 717 -14.16 13.02 34.36
C ARG A 717 -13.92 12.31 35.70
N GLY A 718 -12.81 12.62 36.37
CA GLY A 718 -12.40 11.95 37.60
C GLY A 718 -11.76 10.58 37.39
N GLY A 719 -11.22 10.32 36.19
CA GLY A 719 -10.58 9.06 35.81
C GLY A 719 -9.27 8.74 36.55
N ARG A 720 -8.62 7.67 36.10
CA ARG A 720 -7.33 7.21 36.64
C ARG A 720 -6.25 8.30 36.52
N ARG A 721 -5.33 8.37 37.49
CA ARG A 721 -4.16 9.26 37.43
C ARG A 721 -3.18 8.87 36.32
N ASP A 722 -3.17 7.59 35.95
CA ASP A 722 -2.40 7.08 34.83
C ASP A 722 -3.18 7.32 33.53
N THR A 723 -2.69 8.26 32.73
CA THR A 723 -3.22 8.61 31.41
C THR A 723 -2.52 7.85 30.29
N SER A 724 -1.62 6.92 30.57
CA SER A 724 -1.00 6.07 29.53
C SER A 724 -1.90 4.93 29.06
N ASP A 725 -2.95 4.58 29.81
CA ASP A 725 -3.87 3.48 29.51
C ASP A 725 -5.21 3.95 28.92
N ALA A 726 -5.70 3.25 27.90
CA ALA A 726 -6.94 3.55 27.19
C ALA A 726 -8.19 3.62 28.10
N SER A 727 -8.22 2.91 29.23
CA SER A 727 -9.34 2.93 30.20
C SER A 727 -9.49 4.27 30.95
N ALA A 728 -8.48 5.15 30.90
CA ALA A 728 -8.62 6.52 31.39
C ALA A 728 -9.52 7.38 30.48
N PHE A 729 -9.82 6.93 29.26
CA PHE A 729 -10.55 7.67 28.23
C PHE A 729 -11.91 7.04 27.92
N GLU A 730 -12.73 7.81 27.21
CA GLU A 730 -13.96 7.36 26.56
C GLU A 730 -14.10 7.99 25.17
N CYS A 731 -14.86 7.33 24.29
CA CYS A 731 -15.31 7.95 23.06
C CYS A 731 -16.52 8.84 23.35
N SER A 732 -16.43 10.10 22.96
CA SER A 732 -17.48 11.13 23.06
C SER A 732 -17.49 12.04 21.84
#